data_AF-A0A841C1N4-F1
#
_entry.id   AF-A0A841C1N4-F1
#
_cell.length_a   1.000
_cell.length_b   1.000
_cell.length_c   1.000
_cell.angle_alpha   90.00
_cell.angle_beta   90.00
_cell.angle_gamma   90.00
#
_symmetry.space_group_name_H-M   'P 1'
#
loop_
_entity.id
_entity.type
_entity.pdbx_description
1 polymer ?
#
loop_
_entity_poly.entity_id
_entity_poly.type
_entity_poly.pdbx_seq_one_letter_code
_entity_poly.pdbx_strand_id
1 'polypeptide(L)'
;MAFDAARYEREVIGPLRGRRGGLPDMDPRVRYGIDAGMGQREIEEQLRKVRAFWNQKATGAAAHPATKVCRQLLAADDEQKRVVGGRMATREYWDEESAAYAKRAKTAMTALVDELRTAYGGVGLVLRTRLSAIANQKGIPLGEVEAAAGQAKLRVVDPVKLPAESGLDRTAFKSLTDNLAVVGLPTIVQLLHPGLARPFTLTGGFAVSGGSERLDAAAVTAQITAAERAADSPSVRARKAALGVLRTALGQGSDLGQVALFQVAEQLRLSRVDGVPDNIIVGNAVALGMTKQDADLLVSSLPAGTAPVSPATRLRELLAEGRLRTAQQQLASIPAGDGEADELRRLLADADGKVVALLAEADRALAGAAEADAERALRQALALATDDDEITARIRRLPPPPPRDLRVTTEADTSLRWSPPLTGIGGLRYRVVRALDRPPASPQDGVLVGETAETTVVDPGALVARRFGYAVFAAGEAQVWSRAAETTVTVIPPVRDVTVKATQSQVVVSWQVHPAVVSVRVRRTSGRPPSSATEGYPIKASTASFTDTDITERVEYYYSLVAVYHDERLGEVAAEMVLVSAAPRLTARAVENLVVEPIEGSGAQHRVRISWTPQPSVDVRIRRSDAVPSWQVGTELPVTAVGAFGTEVAGAVVTTDNRCVLETEVPAGFHVYVPFAIGGNGAVVGRHVAQGLAAPMRQLRAERLGDRVVLSWVWPDGVGIAEVTWQADGGAQQTTRITRNQYFAESGCRLDVGAVGGDVAVVAVTVGPLGEARSPVLRQPVPGRTGRLAYTVERLPGLRQRWSPQRVLRVTAETACHIDHLVVVARQGQVMPLRAAQGEEIHRWSDLDLGTGEVREFTIDLPAAFRRPYWIRCFVEPPQGVTLTDPPIDQLKV
;
A
#
# COMPACT_ATOMS: atom_id res chain seq x y z
N MET A 1 -47.13 -44.19 37.62
CA MET A 1 -47.10 -43.91 36.15
C MET A 1 -45.65 -43.92 35.66
N ALA A 2 -45.37 -44.35 34.43
CA ALA A 2 -44.01 -44.38 33.88
C ALA A 2 -43.53 -42.95 33.53
N PHE A 3 -42.28 -42.61 33.84
CA PHE A 3 -41.67 -41.32 33.50
C PHE A 3 -41.50 -41.20 31.98
N ASP A 4 -42.20 -40.26 31.34
CA ASP A 4 -42.07 -39.98 29.91
C ASP A 4 -40.95 -38.96 29.67
N ALA A 5 -39.79 -39.48 29.30
CA ALA A 5 -38.60 -38.69 29.01
C ALA A 5 -38.79 -37.73 27.82
N ALA A 6 -39.55 -38.11 26.79
CA ALA A 6 -39.74 -37.29 25.59
C ALA A 6 -40.67 -36.10 25.85
N ARG A 7 -41.72 -36.32 26.65
CA ARG A 7 -42.59 -35.25 27.13
C ARG A 7 -41.85 -34.29 28.05
N TYR A 8 -41.13 -34.81 29.03
CA TYR A 8 -40.35 -34.00 29.98
C TYR A 8 -39.25 -33.18 29.27
N GLU A 9 -38.58 -33.76 28.28
CA GLU A 9 -37.58 -33.04 27.47
C GLU A 9 -38.20 -31.89 26.67
N ARG A 10 -39.44 -32.02 26.19
CA ARG A 10 -40.16 -30.99 25.43
C ARG A 10 -40.72 -29.88 26.32
N GLU A 11 -41.33 -30.25 27.44
CA GLU A 11 -42.09 -29.33 28.30
C GLU A 11 -41.20 -28.61 29.32
N VAL A 12 -40.14 -29.26 29.83
CA VAL A 12 -39.30 -28.69 30.90
C VAL A 12 -37.91 -28.32 30.38
N ILE A 13 -37.22 -29.20 29.64
CA ILE A 13 -35.86 -28.92 29.18
C ILE A 13 -35.87 -27.99 27.95
N GLY A 14 -36.80 -28.19 27.01
CA GLY A 14 -36.92 -27.42 25.77
C GLY A 14 -36.95 -25.90 25.98
N PRO A 15 -37.86 -25.36 26.81
CA PRO A 15 -38.00 -23.90 27.05
C PRO A 15 -36.80 -23.25 27.74
N LEU A 16 -35.93 -24.05 28.36
CA LEU A 16 -34.73 -23.60 29.06
C LEU A 16 -33.50 -23.58 28.14
N ARG A 17 -33.55 -24.20 26.96
CA ARG A 17 -32.45 -24.20 25.98
C ARG A 17 -32.25 -22.79 25.43
N GLY A 18 -31.00 -22.31 25.43
CA GLY A 18 -30.64 -21.04 24.80
C GLY A 18 -30.86 -19.78 25.65
N ARG A 19 -31.41 -19.90 26.88
CA ARG A 19 -31.47 -18.78 27.83
C ARG A 19 -30.06 -18.36 28.27
N ARG A 20 -29.83 -17.05 28.37
CA ARG A 20 -28.60 -16.49 28.96
C ARG A 20 -28.79 -16.35 30.47
N GLY A 21 -27.97 -17.04 31.28
CA GLY A 21 -28.00 -16.95 32.74
C GLY A 21 -28.17 -18.28 33.47
N GLY A 22 -28.55 -18.20 34.75
CA GLY A 22 -28.93 -19.35 35.59
C GLY A 22 -30.33 -19.87 35.28
N LEU A 23 -30.77 -20.90 36.01
CA LEU A 23 -32.14 -21.40 35.89
C LEU A 23 -33.14 -20.35 36.41
N PRO A 24 -34.25 -20.08 35.70
CA PRO A 24 -35.30 -19.21 36.21
C PRO A 24 -35.97 -19.85 37.43
N ASP A 25 -36.59 -19.03 38.28
CA ASP A 25 -37.44 -19.51 39.37
C ASP A 25 -38.70 -20.16 38.73
N MET A 26 -38.76 -21.49 38.77
CA MET A 26 -39.87 -22.28 38.23
C MET A 26 -40.57 -23.01 39.36
N ASP A 27 -41.85 -23.32 39.17
CA ASP A 27 -42.57 -24.16 40.11
C ASP A 27 -41.78 -25.47 40.33
N PRO A 28 -41.36 -25.75 41.58
CA PRO A 28 -40.63 -26.97 41.91
C PRO A 28 -41.36 -28.24 41.46
N ARG A 29 -42.70 -28.26 41.44
CA ARG A 29 -43.47 -29.42 40.93
C ARG A 29 -43.27 -29.66 39.45
N VAL A 30 -43.34 -28.61 38.65
CA VAL A 30 -43.12 -28.69 37.20
C VAL A 30 -41.68 -29.09 36.92
N ARG A 31 -40.72 -28.49 37.65
CA ARG A 31 -39.30 -28.80 37.51
C ARG A 31 -39.02 -30.28 37.77
N TYR A 32 -39.60 -30.89 38.80
CA TYR A 32 -39.36 -32.30 39.14
C TYR A 32 -40.41 -33.26 38.55
N GLY A 33 -41.40 -32.76 37.81
CA GLY A 33 -42.50 -33.56 37.26
C GLY A 33 -43.29 -34.29 38.34
N ILE A 34 -43.61 -33.61 39.45
CA ILE A 34 -44.35 -34.16 40.59
C ILE A 34 -45.80 -33.71 40.51
N ASP A 35 -46.71 -34.67 40.41
CA ASP A 35 -48.14 -34.41 40.41
C ASP A 35 -48.70 -34.35 41.84
N ALA A 36 -49.71 -33.51 42.06
CA ALA A 36 -50.30 -33.29 43.39
C ALA A 36 -50.91 -34.56 44.04
N GLY A 37 -51.18 -35.61 43.26
CA GLY A 37 -51.74 -36.88 43.73
C GLY A 37 -50.72 -37.95 44.10
N MET A 38 -49.41 -37.72 43.89
CA MET A 38 -48.37 -38.73 44.12
C MET A 38 -48.15 -39.02 45.61
N GLY A 39 -48.06 -40.30 45.98
CA GLY A 39 -47.66 -40.75 47.32
C GLY A 39 -46.14 -40.76 47.52
N GLN A 40 -45.66 -40.87 48.76
CA GLN A 40 -44.23 -40.79 49.10
C GLN A 40 -43.32 -41.71 48.28
N ARG A 41 -43.69 -43.00 48.13
CA ARG A 41 -42.91 -43.95 47.31
C ARG A 41 -42.85 -43.56 45.83
N GLU A 42 -43.93 -42.98 45.30
CA GLU A 42 -43.98 -42.54 43.91
C GLU A 42 -43.14 -41.28 43.70
N ILE A 43 -43.13 -40.36 44.66
CA ILE A 43 -42.25 -39.18 44.66
C ILE A 43 -40.78 -39.60 44.68
N GLU A 44 -40.40 -40.54 45.56
CA GLU A 44 -39.04 -41.07 45.62
C GLU A 44 -38.60 -41.71 44.30
N GLU A 45 -39.49 -42.49 43.69
CA GLU A 45 -39.22 -43.12 42.39
C GLU A 45 -39.11 -42.07 41.27
N GLN A 46 -39.98 -41.06 41.26
CA GLN A 46 -39.97 -39.98 40.27
C GLN A 46 -38.69 -39.14 40.38
N LEU A 47 -38.29 -38.76 41.59
CA LEU A 47 -37.03 -38.04 41.83
C LEU A 47 -35.83 -38.85 41.34
N ARG A 48 -35.82 -40.17 41.58
CA ARG A 48 -34.75 -41.06 41.09
C ARG A 48 -34.68 -41.05 39.55
N LYS A 49 -35.83 -41.16 38.88
CA LYS A 49 -35.92 -41.19 37.41
C LYS A 49 -35.50 -39.85 36.79
N VAL A 50 -35.99 -38.73 37.31
CA VAL A 50 -35.63 -37.38 36.82
C VAL A 50 -34.14 -37.09 37.02
N ARG A 51 -33.57 -37.44 38.18
CA ARG A 51 -32.13 -37.29 38.43
C ARG A 51 -31.27 -38.17 37.53
N ALA A 52 -31.69 -39.41 37.29
CA ALA A 52 -31.01 -40.30 36.35
C ALA A 52 -31.04 -39.72 34.93
N PHE A 53 -32.19 -39.18 34.51
CA PHE A 53 -32.34 -38.52 33.21
C PHE A 53 -31.42 -37.29 33.09
N TRP A 54 -31.40 -36.41 34.09
CA TRP A 54 -30.50 -35.25 34.09
C TRP A 54 -29.03 -35.67 34.05
N ASN A 55 -28.62 -36.66 34.86
CA ASN A 55 -27.24 -37.17 34.86
C ASN A 55 -26.84 -37.76 33.50
N GLN A 56 -27.70 -38.58 32.89
CA GLN A 56 -27.44 -39.18 31.58
C GLN A 56 -27.31 -38.11 30.47
N LYS A 57 -28.14 -37.07 30.50
CA LYS A 57 -28.09 -36.00 29.49
C LYS A 57 -26.96 -34.99 29.77
N ALA A 58 -26.54 -34.83 31.02
CA ALA A 58 -25.45 -33.94 31.41
C ALA A 58 -24.05 -34.43 30.98
N THR A 59 -23.89 -35.74 30.76
CA THR A 59 -22.65 -36.38 30.27
C THR A 59 -22.52 -36.37 28.74
N GLY A 60 -23.53 -35.91 28.01
CA GLY A 60 -23.47 -35.72 26.56
C GLY A 60 -22.54 -34.59 26.11
N ALA A 61 -22.34 -34.44 24.80
CA ALA A 61 -21.47 -33.40 24.23
C ALA A 61 -21.84 -31.99 24.73
N ALA A 62 -20.83 -31.21 25.11
CA ALA A 62 -21.00 -29.87 25.69
C ALA A 62 -21.68 -28.87 24.74
N ALA A 63 -21.60 -29.12 23.43
CA ALA A 63 -22.23 -28.31 22.39
C ALA A 63 -23.77 -28.45 22.34
N HIS A 64 -24.34 -29.50 22.93
CA HIS A 64 -25.79 -29.69 22.90
C HIS A 64 -26.47 -28.82 23.97
N PRO A 65 -27.40 -27.90 23.63
CA PRO A 65 -27.97 -26.94 24.57
C PRO A 65 -28.65 -27.57 25.80
N ALA A 66 -29.20 -28.78 25.64
CA ALA A 66 -29.81 -29.55 26.73
C ALA A 66 -28.79 -29.97 27.82
N THR A 67 -27.54 -30.23 27.45
CA THR A 67 -26.49 -30.71 28.36
C THR A 67 -26.19 -29.67 29.44
N LYS A 68 -26.07 -28.39 29.05
CA LYS A 68 -25.83 -27.28 29.98
C LYS A 68 -26.99 -27.11 30.97
N VAL A 69 -28.23 -27.17 30.48
CA VAL A 69 -29.44 -27.07 31.30
C VAL A 69 -29.50 -28.21 32.33
N CYS A 70 -29.25 -29.45 31.91
CA CYS A 70 -29.25 -30.59 32.83
C CYS A 70 -28.16 -30.47 33.92
N ARG A 71 -26.97 -29.96 33.61
CA ARG A 71 -25.94 -29.68 34.64
C ARG A 71 -26.39 -28.62 35.64
N GLN A 72 -27.04 -27.56 35.19
CA GLN A 72 -27.59 -26.54 36.09
C GLN A 72 -28.69 -27.12 36.97
N LEU A 73 -29.56 -27.98 36.41
CA LEU A 73 -30.63 -28.64 37.15
C LEU A 73 -30.08 -29.59 38.23
N LEU A 74 -29.00 -30.31 37.93
CA LEU A 74 -28.30 -31.15 38.90
C LEU A 74 -27.65 -30.31 40.01
N ALA A 75 -26.94 -29.23 39.66
CA ALA A 75 -26.32 -28.35 40.66
C ALA A 75 -27.36 -27.74 41.62
N ALA A 76 -28.49 -27.27 41.08
CA ALA A 76 -29.56 -26.75 41.92
C ALA A 76 -30.33 -27.85 42.68
N ASP A 77 -30.38 -29.09 42.18
CA ASP A 77 -30.92 -30.23 42.93
C ASP A 77 -30.02 -30.64 44.10
N ASP A 78 -28.71 -30.60 43.92
CA ASP A 78 -27.76 -30.91 44.99
C ASP A 78 -27.79 -29.87 46.11
N GLU A 79 -27.94 -28.58 45.76
CA GLU A 79 -28.17 -27.54 46.77
C GLU A 79 -29.50 -27.74 47.50
N GLN A 80 -30.58 -28.08 46.77
CA GLN A 80 -31.88 -28.35 47.37
C GLN A 80 -31.84 -29.56 48.31
N LYS A 81 -31.13 -30.64 47.94
CA LYS A 81 -30.88 -31.78 48.82
C LYS A 81 -30.10 -31.39 50.07
N ARG A 82 -29.10 -30.51 49.95
CA ARG A 82 -28.29 -30.04 51.08
C ARG A 82 -29.13 -29.30 52.11
N VAL A 83 -30.08 -28.49 51.64
CA VAL A 83 -30.94 -27.66 52.49
C VAL A 83 -32.12 -28.45 53.07
N VAL A 84 -32.79 -29.27 52.26
CA VAL A 84 -34.08 -29.89 52.62
C VAL A 84 -33.92 -31.36 53.04
N GLY A 85 -32.87 -32.04 52.59
CA GLY A 85 -32.58 -33.43 52.90
C GLY A 85 -33.71 -34.38 52.48
N GLY A 86 -34.00 -35.36 53.33
CA GLY A 86 -35.01 -36.41 53.08
C GLY A 86 -36.45 -35.90 52.98
N ARG A 87 -36.75 -34.65 53.38
CA ARG A 87 -38.10 -34.09 53.29
C ARG A 87 -38.59 -33.93 51.84
N MET A 88 -37.70 -33.93 50.85
CA MET A 88 -38.08 -33.94 49.43
C MET A 88 -38.90 -35.18 49.03
N ALA A 89 -38.89 -36.25 49.82
CA ALA A 89 -39.73 -37.43 49.59
C ALA A 89 -41.19 -37.24 50.04
N THR A 90 -41.51 -36.22 50.85
CA THR A 90 -42.85 -36.04 51.41
C THR A 90 -43.71 -35.13 50.53
N ARG A 91 -45.02 -35.36 50.55
CA ARG A 91 -45.98 -34.57 49.77
C ARG A 91 -46.12 -33.15 50.33
N GLU A 92 -46.12 -33.00 51.66
CA GLU A 92 -46.32 -31.69 52.30
C GLU A 92 -45.27 -30.68 51.83
N TYR A 93 -44.01 -31.13 51.67
CA TYR A 93 -42.93 -30.28 51.17
C TYR A 93 -43.24 -29.67 49.80
N TRP A 94 -43.72 -30.48 48.84
CA TRP A 94 -44.01 -30.00 47.49
C TRP A 94 -45.28 -29.14 47.43
N ASP A 95 -46.27 -29.40 48.29
CA ASP A 95 -47.46 -28.53 48.43
C ASP A 95 -47.06 -27.17 49.02
N GLU A 96 -46.25 -27.15 50.08
CA GLU A 96 -45.73 -25.93 50.72
C GLU A 96 -44.87 -25.11 49.74
N GLU A 97 -43.94 -25.74 49.03
CA GLU A 97 -43.04 -25.05 48.08
C GLU A 97 -43.77 -24.52 46.85
N SER A 98 -44.73 -25.26 46.29
CA SER A 98 -45.53 -24.79 45.15
C SER A 98 -46.45 -23.63 45.57
N ALA A 99 -47.05 -23.67 46.77
CA ALA A 99 -47.81 -22.55 47.32
C ALA A 99 -46.93 -21.32 47.59
N ALA A 100 -45.73 -21.53 48.16
CA ALA A 100 -44.76 -20.47 48.37
C ALA A 100 -44.26 -19.86 47.06
N TYR A 101 -44.05 -20.68 46.03
CA TYR A 101 -43.72 -20.24 44.67
C TYR A 101 -44.87 -19.41 44.07
N ALA A 102 -46.11 -19.91 44.12
CA ALA A 102 -47.28 -19.18 43.61
C ALA A 102 -47.45 -17.80 44.28
N LYS A 103 -47.20 -17.72 45.59
CA LYS A 103 -47.19 -16.45 46.33
C LYS A 103 -46.06 -15.54 45.85
N ARG A 104 -44.82 -16.05 45.72
CA ARG A 104 -43.66 -15.29 45.21
C ARG A 104 -43.90 -14.79 43.78
N ALA A 105 -44.40 -15.64 42.89
CA ALA A 105 -44.71 -15.30 41.51
C ALA A 105 -45.79 -14.21 41.41
N LYS A 106 -46.85 -14.30 42.23
CA LYS A 106 -47.89 -13.24 42.29
C LYS A 106 -47.32 -11.92 42.81
N THR A 107 -46.49 -11.95 43.85
CA THR A 107 -45.82 -10.74 44.36
C THR A 107 -44.90 -10.14 43.32
N ALA A 108 -44.11 -10.97 42.61
CA ALA A 108 -43.22 -10.53 41.55
C ALA A 108 -43.98 -9.91 40.36
N MET A 109 -45.13 -10.47 39.98
CA MET A 109 -45.98 -9.91 38.93
C MET A 109 -46.60 -8.58 39.35
N THR A 110 -47.05 -8.46 40.61
CA THR A 110 -47.58 -7.20 41.14
C THR A 110 -46.49 -6.13 41.17
N ALA A 111 -45.29 -6.48 41.62
CA ALA A 111 -44.13 -5.60 41.59
C ALA A 111 -43.77 -5.17 40.16
N LEU A 112 -43.84 -6.08 39.18
CA LEU A 112 -43.60 -5.74 37.77
C LEU A 112 -44.64 -4.74 37.24
N VAL A 113 -45.92 -4.91 37.58
CA VAL A 113 -46.97 -3.95 37.20
C VAL A 113 -46.68 -2.56 37.79
N ASP A 114 -46.26 -2.50 39.05
CA ASP A 114 -45.94 -1.23 39.73
C ASP A 114 -44.64 -0.60 39.20
N GLU A 115 -43.63 -1.40 38.88
CA GLU A 115 -42.40 -0.98 38.19
C GLU A 115 -42.71 -0.38 36.82
N LEU A 116 -43.52 -1.07 36.01
CA LEU A 116 -43.93 -0.60 34.68
C LEU A 116 -44.76 0.69 34.80
N ARG A 117 -45.67 0.77 35.77
CA ARG A 117 -46.46 1.97 36.03
C ARG A 117 -45.59 3.14 36.47
N THR A 118 -44.60 2.91 37.32
CA THR A 118 -43.67 3.95 37.79
C THR A 118 -42.77 4.43 36.65
N ALA A 119 -42.23 3.49 35.86
CA ALA A 119 -41.28 3.80 34.80
C ALA A 119 -41.94 4.45 33.56
N TYR A 120 -43.14 4.01 33.19
CA TYR A 120 -43.78 4.40 31.93
C TYR A 120 -45.12 5.11 32.10
N GLY A 121 -45.65 5.21 33.33
CA GLY A 121 -46.97 5.80 33.59
C GLY A 121 -47.09 7.28 33.23
N GLY A 122 -45.97 8.03 33.25
CA GLY A 122 -45.95 9.44 32.82
C GLY A 122 -46.21 9.62 31.32
N VAL A 123 -45.82 8.65 30.49
CA VAL A 123 -45.99 8.65 29.02
C VAL A 123 -47.23 7.85 28.60
N GLY A 124 -47.64 6.86 29.41
CA GLY A 124 -48.80 6.01 29.13
C GLY A 124 -48.59 5.03 27.96
N LEU A 125 -47.35 4.90 27.49
CA LEU A 125 -46.96 4.13 26.31
C LEU A 125 -45.67 3.38 26.58
N VAL A 126 -45.56 2.17 26.03
CA VAL A 126 -44.33 1.37 26.10
C VAL A 126 -44.11 0.62 24.79
N LEU A 127 -42.87 0.59 24.31
CA LEU A 127 -42.52 -0.13 23.10
C LEU A 127 -42.50 -1.64 23.34
N ARG A 128 -43.06 -2.43 22.41
CA ARG A 128 -43.00 -3.90 22.46
C ARG A 128 -41.56 -4.42 22.53
N THR A 129 -40.61 -3.74 21.88
CA THR A 129 -39.17 -4.08 21.96
C THR A 129 -38.60 -3.91 23.36
N ARG A 130 -39.06 -2.92 24.13
CA ARG A 130 -38.68 -2.71 25.53
C ARG A 130 -39.29 -3.77 26.43
N LEU A 131 -40.57 -4.10 26.23
CA LEU A 131 -41.22 -5.21 26.94
C LEU A 131 -40.55 -6.55 26.63
N SER A 132 -40.13 -6.77 25.38
CA SER A 132 -39.34 -7.95 24.98
C SER A 132 -37.99 -8.01 25.69
N ALA A 133 -37.29 -6.87 25.82
CA ALA A 133 -36.04 -6.80 26.58
C ALA A 133 -36.27 -7.11 28.07
N ILE A 134 -37.33 -6.58 28.68
CA ILE A 134 -37.69 -6.84 30.09
C ILE A 134 -38.08 -8.32 30.27
N ALA A 135 -38.86 -8.88 29.35
CA ALA A 135 -39.22 -10.30 29.32
C ALA A 135 -37.98 -11.19 29.27
N ASN A 136 -37.04 -10.88 28.38
CA ASN A 136 -35.78 -11.60 28.28
C ASN A 136 -34.90 -11.45 29.53
N GLN A 137 -34.80 -10.24 30.09
CA GLN A 137 -33.99 -9.95 31.29
C GLN A 137 -34.54 -10.64 32.53
N LYS A 138 -35.85 -10.57 32.75
CA LYS A 138 -36.52 -11.16 33.93
C LYS A 138 -36.89 -12.64 33.74
N GLY A 139 -36.71 -13.18 32.52
CA GLY A 139 -37.00 -14.57 32.19
C GLY A 139 -38.50 -14.91 32.16
N ILE A 140 -39.36 -13.90 32.04
CA ILE A 140 -40.83 -14.00 32.02
C ILE A 140 -41.30 -14.06 30.55
N PRO A 141 -42.31 -14.88 30.20
CA PRO A 141 -42.89 -14.88 28.85
C PRO A 141 -43.39 -13.49 28.43
N LEU A 142 -43.14 -13.09 27.17
CA LEU A 142 -43.51 -11.76 26.68
C LEU A 142 -45.01 -11.46 26.85
N GLY A 143 -45.88 -12.45 26.64
CA GLY A 143 -47.33 -12.28 26.81
C GLY A 143 -47.74 -11.93 28.24
N GLU A 144 -47.02 -12.40 29.25
CA GLU A 144 -47.28 -12.04 30.66
C GLU A 144 -46.78 -10.63 30.98
N VAL A 145 -45.65 -10.22 30.40
CA VAL A 145 -45.13 -8.84 30.54
C VAL A 145 -46.04 -7.84 29.80
N GLU A 146 -46.59 -8.21 28.64
CA GLU A 146 -47.59 -7.41 27.91
C GLU A 146 -48.91 -7.32 28.68
N ALA A 147 -49.36 -8.41 29.30
CA ALA A 147 -50.54 -8.39 30.18
C ALA A 147 -50.30 -7.50 31.41
N ALA A 148 -49.11 -7.53 32.01
CA ALA A 148 -48.72 -6.65 33.10
C ALA A 148 -48.69 -5.18 32.67
N ALA A 149 -48.18 -4.87 31.48
CA ALA A 149 -48.23 -3.53 30.91
C ALA A 149 -49.68 -3.06 30.70
N GLY A 150 -50.57 -3.93 30.24
CA GLY A 150 -52.00 -3.66 30.14
C GLY A 150 -52.65 -3.37 31.50
N GLN A 151 -52.32 -4.14 32.54
CA GLN A 151 -52.77 -3.87 33.93
C GLN A 151 -52.19 -2.57 34.50
N ALA A 152 -51.00 -2.16 34.04
CA ALA A 152 -50.42 -0.85 34.32
C ALA A 152 -51.08 0.30 33.53
N LYS A 153 -52.08 0.01 32.68
CA LYS A 153 -52.76 0.95 31.76
C LYS A 153 -51.82 1.57 30.71
N LEU A 154 -50.78 0.84 30.31
CA LEU A 154 -49.85 1.27 29.27
C LEU A 154 -50.29 0.76 27.90
N ARG A 155 -50.24 1.63 26.89
CA ARG A 155 -50.46 1.24 25.50
C ARG A 155 -49.18 0.62 24.93
N VAL A 156 -49.23 -0.65 24.57
CA VAL A 156 -48.13 -1.35 23.91
C VAL A 156 -48.15 -1.01 22.42
N VAL A 157 -47.05 -0.47 21.91
CA VAL A 157 -46.92 -0.09 20.49
C VAL A 157 -45.61 -0.61 19.92
N ASP A 158 -45.57 -0.81 18.60
CA ASP A 158 -44.34 -1.13 17.90
C ASP A 158 -43.54 0.15 17.60
N PRO A 159 -42.20 0.10 17.60
CA PRO A 159 -41.37 1.26 17.29
C PRO A 159 -41.56 1.70 15.83
N VAL A 160 -41.57 3.01 15.62
CA VAL A 160 -41.60 3.59 14.27
C VAL A 160 -40.21 3.46 13.65
N LYS A 161 -40.15 3.02 12.39
CA LYS A 161 -38.90 3.03 11.63
C LYS A 161 -38.56 4.47 11.25
N LEU A 162 -37.58 5.05 11.95
CA LEU A 162 -37.09 6.39 11.63
C LEU A 162 -36.19 6.37 10.38
N PRO A 163 -36.31 7.37 9.49
CA PRO A 163 -35.42 7.48 8.34
C PRO A 163 -33.96 7.63 8.79
N ALA A 164 -33.05 6.84 8.22
CA ALA A 164 -31.61 6.98 8.49
C ALA A 164 -30.99 8.17 7.72
N GLU A 165 -31.65 8.59 6.63
CA GLU A 165 -31.23 9.68 5.77
C GLU A 165 -32.43 10.59 5.45
N SER A 166 -32.16 11.85 5.15
CA SER A 166 -33.17 12.86 4.84
C SER A 166 -33.92 12.62 3.53
N GLY A 167 -33.40 11.77 2.64
CA GLY A 167 -33.90 11.63 1.27
C GLY A 167 -33.47 12.77 0.33
N LEU A 168 -32.58 13.65 0.80
CA LEU A 168 -31.91 14.71 0.03
C LEU A 168 -30.40 14.47 0.06
N ASP A 169 -29.68 15.01 -0.94
CA ASP A 169 -28.23 15.16 -0.85
C ASP A 169 -27.84 15.96 0.41
N ARG A 170 -26.71 15.61 1.04
CA ARG A 170 -26.22 16.25 2.28
C ARG A 170 -26.09 17.77 2.16
N THR A 171 -25.62 18.26 1.02
CA THR A 171 -25.48 19.70 0.76
C THR A 171 -26.83 20.38 0.59
N ALA A 172 -27.78 19.72 -0.09
CA ALA A 172 -29.14 20.22 -0.25
C ALA A 172 -29.90 20.27 1.08
N PHE A 173 -29.75 19.24 1.93
CA PHE A 173 -30.35 19.22 3.27
C PHE A 173 -29.76 20.30 4.19
N LYS A 174 -28.44 20.50 4.16
CA LYS A 174 -27.78 21.58 4.89
C LYS A 174 -28.28 22.95 4.42
N SER A 175 -28.30 23.18 3.11
CA SER A 175 -28.81 24.43 2.52
C SER A 175 -30.27 24.69 2.91
N LEU A 176 -31.12 23.66 2.92
CA LEU A 176 -32.50 23.77 3.38
C LEU A 176 -32.59 24.21 4.85
N THR A 177 -31.79 23.60 5.72
CA THR A 177 -31.77 23.89 7.16
C THR A 177 -31.26 25.31 7.43
N ASP A 178 -30.17 25.72 6.77
CA ASP A 178 -29.59 27.06 6.90
C ASP A 178 -30.59 28.14 6.45
N ASN A 179 -31.29 27.92 5.34
CA ASN A 179 -32.31 28.84 4.86
C ASN A 179 -33.53 28.90 5.79
N LEU A 180 -33.98 27.77 6.35
CA LEU A 180 -35.07 27.75 7.33
C LEU A 180 -34.72 28.54 8.59
N ALA A 181 -33.46 28.46 9.06
CA ALA A 181 -32.98 29.25 10.19
C ALA A 181 -33.00 30.76 9.90
N VAL A 182 -32.61 31.18 8.70
CA VAL A 182 -32.69 32.58 8.26
C VAL A 182 -34.14 33.09 8.20
N VAL A 183 -35.09 32.24 7.82
CA VAL A 183 -36.53 32.58 7.82
C VAL A 183 -37.14 32.54 9.23
N GLY A 184 -36.52 31.80 10.16
CA GLY A 184 -37.05 31.57 11.50
C GLY A 184 -38.15 30.51 11.56
N LEU A 185 -38.18 29.57 10.59
CA LEU A 185 -39.16 28.48 10.55
C LEU A 185 -38.52 27.18 11.04
N PRO A 186 -39.21 26.41 11.91
CA PRO A 186 -38.58 25.28 12.57
C PRO A 186 -38.50 24.02 11.68
N THR A 187 -39.45 23.83 10.76
CA THR A 187 -39.46 22.67 9.84
C THR A 187 -40.04 23.04 8.47
N ILE A 188 -39.89 22.12 7.51
CA ILE A 188 -40.53 22.25 6.20
C ILE A 188 -42.07 22.26 6.25
N VAL A 189 -42.69 21.75 7.32
CA VAL A 189 -44.15 21.81 7.49
C VAL A 189 -44.60 23.26 7.61
N GLN A 190 -43.93 24.06 8.43
CA GLN A 190 -44.23 25.50 8.56
C GLN A 190 -43.81 26.30 7.33
N LEU A 191 -42.84 25.82 6.55
CA LEU A 191 -42.50 26.43 5.26
C LEU A 191 -43.64 26.26 4.22
N LEU A 192 -44.25 25.08 4.18
CA LEU A 192 -45.33 24.77 3.24
C LEU A 192 -46.71 25.23 3.71
N HIS A 193 -46.93 25.22 5.02
CA HIS A 193 -48.18 25.58 5.67
C HIS A 193 -47.94 26.60 6.80
N PRO A 194 -47.56 27.86 6.47
CA PRO A 194 -47.17 28.87 7.47
C PRO A 194 -48.29 29.32 8.42
N GLY A 195 -49.55 28.99 8.12
CA GLY A 195 -50.72 29.26 8.96
C GLY A 195 -51.30 28.02 9.65
N LEU A 196 -50.59 26.88 9.65
CA LEU A 196 -51.09 25.64 10.23
C LEU A 196 -51.13 25.72 11.76
N ALA A 197 -52.32 26.00 12.30
CA ALA A 197 -52.57 26.02 13.75
C ALA A 197 -53.06 24.67 14.30
N ARG A 198 -53.42 23.71 13.43
CA ARG A 198 -53.92 22.39 13.81
C ARG A 198 -52.77 21.40 13.94
N PRO A 199 -52.83 20.45 14.91
CA PRO A 199 -51.77 19.49 15.08
C PRO A 199 -51.77 18.45 13.95
N PHE A 200 -50.57 17.97 13.59
CA PHE A 200 -50.34 17.01 12.52
C PHE A 200 -49.66 15.72 13.02
N THR A 201 -49.73 14.67 12.22
CA THR A 201 -48.96 13.43 12.39
C THR A 201 -47.87 13.33 11.34
N LEU A 202 -46.75 12.68 11.65
CA LEU A 202 -45.64 12.37 10.75
C LEU A 202 -45.22 10.90 10.81
N THR A 203 -45.35 10.20 11.95
CA THR A 203 -44.81 8.84 12.07
C THR A 203 -45.52 7.80 11.20
N GLY A 204 -46.80 8.01 10.89
CA GLY A 204 -47.61 7.21 9.96
C GLY A 204 -47.85 7.88 8.60
N GLY A 205 -47.07 8.91 8.26
CA GLY A 205 -47.31 9.82 7.13
C GLY A 205 -47.92 11.15 7.56
N PHE A 206 -47.73 12.18 6.72
CA PHE A 206 -48.24 13.53 7.01
C PHE A 206 -49.76 13.59 6.89
N ALA A 207 -50.43 13.92 7.99
CA ALA A 207 -51.87 14.18 8.01
C ALA A 207 -52.22 15.26 9.03
N VAL A 208 -53.20 16.09 8.70
CA VAL A 208 -53.79 17.09 9.59
C VAL A 208 -55.21 16.68 9.92
N SER A 209 -55.57 16.66 11.21
CA SER A 209 -56.90 16.25 11.64
C SER A 209 -57.98 17.18 11.06
N GLY A 210 -58.88 16.61 10.24
CA GLY A 210 -59.95 17.37 9.56
C GLY A 210 -59.46 18.38 8.52
N GLY A 211 -58.23 18.21 8.03
CA GLY A 211 -57.58 19.08 7.05
C GLY A 211 -57.36 18.41 5.69
N SER A 212 -57.06 19.23 4.68
CA SER A 212 -56.70 18.78 3.32
C SER A 212 -55.26 19.12 2.95
N GLU A 213 -54.47 19.57 3.92
CA GLU A 213 -53.06 19.92 3.77
C GLU A 213 -52.22 18.70 3.39
N ARG A 214 -51.29 18.88 2.44
CA ARG A 214 -50.38 17.85 1.95
C ARG A 214 -48.96 18.38 1.84
N LEU A 215 -47.97 17.49 1.92
CA LEU A 215 -46.56 17.79 1.62
C LEU A 215 -46.24 17.28 0.22
N ASP A 216 -46.76 17.97 -0.80
CA ASP A 216 -46.65 17.56 -2.21
C ASP A 216 -46.23 18.71 -3.14
N ALA A 217 -46.11 18.41 -4.43
CA ALA A 217 -45.71 19.39 -5.45
C ALA A 217 -46.70 20.57 -5.58
N ALA A 218 -47.98 20.36 -5.29
CA ALA A 218 -48.96 21.43 -5.33
C ALA A 218 -48.74 22.43 -4.20
N ALA A 219 -48.47 21.94 -2.98
CA ALA A 219 -48.14 22.78 -1.83
C ALA A 219 -46.84 23.59 -2.07
N VAL A 220 -45.79 22.95 -2.60
CA VAL A 220 -44.53 23.64 -2.94
C VAL A 220 -44.75 24.72 -3.99
N THR A 221 -45.48 24.42 -5.07
CA THR A 221 -45.74 25.37 -6.16
C THR A 221 -46.57 26.57 -5.69
N ALA A 222 -47.56 26.34 -4.84
CA ALA A 222 -48.36 27.40 -4.23
C ALA A 222 -47.49 28.36 -3.40
N GLN A 223 -46.55 27.83 -2.61
CA GLN A 223 -45.66 28.66 -1.79
C GLN A 223 -44.58 29.38 -2.62
N ILE A 224 -44.09 28.79 -3.71
CA ILE A 224 -43.19 29.48 -4.65
C ILE A 224 -43.91 30.69 -5.25
N THR A 225 -45.13 30.49 -5.74
CA THR A 225 -45.96 31.57 -6.32
C THR A 225 -46.22 32.68 -5.29
N ALA A 226 -46.48 32.33 -4.03
CA ALA A 226 -46.65 33.29 -2.95
C ALA A 226 -45.36 34.06 -2.64
N ALA A 227 -44.21 33.39 -2.62
CA ALA A 227 -42.90 34.00 -2.36
C ALA A 227 -42.45 34.92 -3.51
N GLU A 228 -42.80 34.62 -4.76
CA GLU A 228 -42.51 35.46 -5.93
C GLU A 228 -43.26 36.81 -5.90
N ARG A 229 -44.47 36.83 -5.33
CA ARG A 229 -45.28 38.05 -5.17
C ARG A 229 -44.88 38.92 -3.97
N ALA A 230 -44.04 38.40 -3.07
CA ALA A 230 -43.60 39.15 -1.90
C ALA A 230 -42.47 40.15 -2.25
N ALA A 231 -42.43 41.27 -1.53
CA ALA A 231 -41.35 42.25 -1.65
C ALA A 231 -39.98 41.63 -1.33
N ASP A 232 -38.95 42.01 -2.08
CA ASP A 232 -37.62 41.43 -1.89
C ASP A 232 -37.05 41.78 -0.51
N SER A 233 -36.59 40.76 0.20
CA SER A 233 -35.94 40.89 1.50
C SER A 233 -35.03 39.68 1.73
N PRO A 234 -34.04 39.76 2.62
CA PRO A 234 -33.17 38.62 2.95
C PRO A 234 -33.97 37.36 3.35
N SER A 235 -35.05 37.52 4.12
CA SER A 235 -35.95 36.42 4.51
C SER A 235 -36.72 35.84 3.31
N VAL A 236 -37.21 36.67 2.39
CA VAL A 236 -37.90 36.20 1.18
C VAL A 236 -36.94 35.47 0.23
N ARG A 237 -35.68 35.91 0.11
CA ARG A 237 -34.64 35.20 -0.67
C ARG A 237 -34.31 33.84 -0.07
N ALA A 238 -34.12 33.76 1.25
CA ALA A 238 -33.91 32.49 1.94
C ALA A 238 -35.11 31.54 1.80
N ARG A 239 -36.34 32.06 1.89
CA ARG A 239 -37.57 31.30 1.65
C ARG A 239 -37.64 30.76 0.22
N LYS A 240 -37.30 31.56 -0.80
CA LYS A 240 -37.23 31.12 -2.21
C LYS A 240 -36.18 30.02 -2.40
N ALA A 241 -35.02 30.16 -1.78
CA ALA A 241 -33.96 29.14 -1.83
C ALA A 241 -34.41 27.81 -1.20
N ALA A 242 -35.02 27.85 -0.01
CA ALA A 242 -35.56 26.66 0.65
C ALA A 242 -36.64 25.96 -0.20
N LEU A 243 -37.59 26.72 -0.75
CA LEU A 243 -38.62 26.17 -1.65
C LEU A 243 -38.02 25.62 -2.97
N GLY A 244 -36.95 26.24 -3.46
CA GLY A 244 -36.17 25.74 -4.60
C GLY A 244 -35.58 24.36 -4.34
N VAL A 245 -35.02 24.14 -3.14
CA VAL A 245 -34.51 22.82 -2.73
C VAL A 245 -35.64 21.79 -2.72
N LEU A 246 -36.81 22.11 -2.15
CA LEU A 246 -37.96 21.19 -2.11
C LEU A 246 -38.51 20.87 -3.50
N ARG A 247 -38.54 21.84 -4.42
CA ARG A 247 -38.96 21.61 -5.81
C ARG A 247 -38.02 20.65 -6.53
N THR A 248 -36.71 20.83 -6.36
CA THR A 248 -35.70 19.93 -6.94
C THR A 248 -35.83 18.52 -6.36
N ALA A 249 -36.03 18.40 -5.04
CA ALA A 249 -36.23 17.13 -4.36
C ALA A 249 -37.42 16.34 -4.91
N LEU A 250 -38.56 17.00 -5.10
CA LEU A 250 -39.74 16.37 -5.71
C LEU A 250 -39.49 15.93 -7.15
N GLY A 251 -38.75 16.73 -7.93
CA GLY A 251 -38.35 16.36 -9.30
C GLY A 251 -37.44 15.13 -9.35
N GLN A 252 -36.75 14.83 -8.24
CA GLN A 252 -35.89 13.64 -8.07
C GLN A 252 -36.62 12.47 -7.38
N GLY A 253 -37.91 12.61 -7.06
CA GLY A 253 -38.73 11.56 -6.44
C GLY A 253 -38.61 11.47 -4.91
N SER A 254 -38.06 12.46 -4.22
CA SER A 254 -37.98 12.47 -2.76
C SER A 254 -39.36 12.64 -2.10
N ASP A 255 -39.62 11.88 -1.03
CA ASP A 255 -40.82 12.02 -0.20
C ASP A 255 -40.63 13.13 0.85
N LEU A 256 -41.38 14.23 0.70
CA LEU A 256 -41.32 15.35 1.63
C LEU A 256 -41.83 15.01 3.05
N GLY A 257 -42.70 14.01 3.19
CA GLY A 257 -43.10 13.49 4.50
C GLY A 257 -41.93 12.81 5.22
N GLN A 258 -41.11 12.07 4.48
CA GLN A 258 -39.88 11.46 5.02
C GLN A 258 -38.83 12.53 5.39
N VAL A 259 -38.66 13.56 4.55
CA VAL A 259 -37.77 14.70 4.83
C VAL A 259 -38.20 15.40 6.13
N ALA A 260 -39.51 15.64 6.31
CA ALA A 260 -40.07 16.28 7.50
C ALA A 260 -39.85 15.43 8.75
N LEU A 261 -40.13 14.13 8.66
CA LEU A 261 -39.92 13.19 9.77
C LEU A 261 -38.44 13.12 10.17
N PHE A 262 -37.52 13.07 9.20
CA PHE A 262 -36.08 13.08 9.46
C PHE A 262 -35.64 14.38 10.14
N GLN A 263 -36.10 15.54 9.66
CA GLN A 263 -35.75 16.84 10.22
C GLN A 263 -36.16 16.95 11.69
N VAL A 264 -37.41 16.54 12.02
CA VAL A 264 -37.89 16.55 13.40
C VAL A 264 -37.13 15.52 14.26
N ALA A 265 -36.93 14.30 13.75
CA ALA A 265 -36.20 13.26 14.48
C ALA A 265 -34.76 13.70 14.83
N GLU A 266 -34.06 14.37 13.92
CA GLU A 266 -32.70 14.84 14.15
C GLU A 266 -32.64 15.97 15.19
N GLN A 267 -33.57 16.93 15.14
CA GLN A 267 -33.68 17.98 16.16
C GLN A 267 -33.92 17.40 17.56
N LEU A 268 -34.85 16.45 17.68
CA LEU A 268 -35.16 15.82 18.97
C LEU A 268 -34.03 14.90 19.46
N ARG A 269 -33.31 14.25 18.54
CA ARG A 269 -32.13 13.44 18.86
C ARG A 269 -31.03 14.30 19.48
N LEU A 270 -30.77 15.50 18.93
CA LEU A 270 -29.81 16.43 19.51
C LEU A 270 -30.20 16.83 20.94
N SER A 271 -31.46 17.19 21.18
CA SER A 271 -31.95 17.49 22.54
C SER A 271 -31.75 16.32 23.52
N ARG A 272 -31.93 15.07 23.06
CA ARG A 272 -31.68 13.89 23.89
C ARG A 272 -30.21 13.67 24.20
N VAL A 273 -29.32 13.96 23.24
CA VAL A 273 -27.85 13.93 23.47
C VAL A 273 -27.44 14.99 24.49
N ASP A 274 -28.10 16.15 24.48
CA ASP A 274 -27.86 17.24 25.43
C ASP A 274 -28.44 16.95 26.84
N GLY A 275 -28.95 15.75 27.10
CA GLY A 275 -29.46 15.32 28.39
C GLY A 275 -30.83 15.90 28.76
N VAL A 276 -31.58 16.44 27.78
CA VAL A 276 -32.92 16.97 28.00
C VAL A 276 -33.88 15.83 28.36
N PRO A 277 -34.67 15.93 29.44
CA PRO A 277 -35.64 14.91 29.82
C PRO A 277 -36.69 14.62 28.73
N ASP A 278 -37.08 13.36 28.54
CA ASP A 278 -37.98 12.91 27.48
C ASP A 278 -39.33 13.66 27.46
N ASN A 279 -39.88 14.05 28.61
CA ASN A 279 -41.11 14.84 28.69
C ASN A 279 -40.96 16.25 28.09
N ILE A 280 -39.78 16.87 28.21
CA ILE A 280 -39.46 18.16 27.60
C ILE A 280 -39.26 17.98 26.09
N ILE A 281 -38.62 16.88 25.65
CA ILE A 281 -38.47 16.56 24.22
C ILE A 281 -39.83 16.33 23.55
N VAL A 282 -40.75 15.63 24.21
CA VAL A 282 -42.15 15.51 23.76
C VAL A 282 -42.82 16.88 23.69
N GLY A 283 -42.61 17.74 24.70
CA GLY A 283 -43.10 19.12 24.69
C GLY A 283 -42.61 19.91 23.48
N ASN A 284 -41.32 19.78 23.13
CA ASN A 284 -40.73 20.42 21.95
C ASN A 284 -41.36 19.90 20.65
N ALA A 285 -41.56 18.59 20.51
CA ALA A 285 -42.23 18.00 19.36
C ALA A 285 -43.69 18.49 19.20
N VAL A 286 -44.41 18.64 20.32
CA VAL A 286 -45.77 19.23 20.32
C VAL A 286 -45.72 20.72 19.93
N ALA A 287 -44.71 21.47 20.39
CA ALA A 287 -44.51 22.87 20.00
C ALA A 287 -44.19 23.03 18.50
N LEU A 288 -43.59 22.02 17.87
CA LEU A 288 -43.41 21.94 16.41
C LEU A 288 -44.73 21.67 15.65
N GLY A 289 -45.83 21.43 16.37
CA GLY A 289 -47.16 21.19 15.80
C GLY A 289 -47.56 19.72 15.70
N MET A 290 -46.78 18.78 16.23
CA MET A 290 -47.16 17.36 16.23
C MET A 290 -48.30 17.09 17.22
N THR A 291 -49.17 16.11 16.91
CA THR A 291 -50.09 15.57 17.92
C THR A 291 -49.29 14.95 19.07
N LYS A 292 -49.79 15.08 20.31
CA LYS A 292 -49.13 14.51 21.50
C LYS A 292 -48.84 13.01 21.35
N GLN A 293 -49.80 12.26 20.79
CA GLN A 293 -49.65 10.83 20.55
C GLN A 293 -48.50 10.49 19.59
N ASP A 294 -48.31 11.30 18.54
CA ASP A 294 -47.26 11.10 17.54
C ASP A 294 -45.89 11.54 18.08
N ALA A 295 -45.86 12.61 18.88
CA ALA A 295 -44.68 13.05 19.61
C ALA A 295 -44.17 11.99 20.62
N ASP A 296 -45.07 11.44 21.44
CA ASP A 296 -44.75 10.38 22.42
C ASP A 296 -44.17 9.15 21.71
N LEU A 297 -44.75 8.75 20.59
CA LEU A 297 -44.29 7.62 19.79
C LEU A 297 -42.93 7.88 19.13
N LEU A 298 -42.73 9.08 18.56
CA LEU A 298 -41.47 9.49 17.94
C LEU A 298 -40.32 9.50 18.96
N VAL A 299 -40.52 10.18 20.10
CA VAL A 299 -39.51 10.28 21.18
C VAL A 299 -39.22 8.91 21.77
N SER A 300 -40.22 8.08 21.98
CA SER A 300 -40.01 6.70 22.47
C SER A 300 -39.24 5.83 21.47
N SER A 301 -39.38 6.09 20.16
CA SER A 301 -38.70 5.36 19.08
C SER A 301 -37.27 5.85 18.82
N LEU A 302 -36.87 7.01 19.35
CA LEU A 302 -35.48 7.48 19.30
C LEU A 302 -34.55 6.54 20.08
N PRO A 303 -33.29 6.36 19.66
CA PRO A 303 -32.30 5.59 20.42
C PRO A 303 -32.11 6.17 21.83
N ALA A 304 -31.77 5.31 22.80
CA ALA A 304 -31.51 5.75 24.18
C ALA A 304 -30.29 6.67 24.23
N GLY A 305 -30.43 7.83 24.86
CA GLY A 305 -29.28 8.69 25.22
C GLY A 305 -28.48 8.04 26.33
N THR A 306 -27.16 8.25 26.34
CA THR A 306 -26.27 7.87 27.46
C THR A 306 -26.60 8.70 28.71
N ALA A 307 -26.43 8.12 29.90
CA ALA A 307 -26.81 8.71 31.20
C ALA A 307 -26.18 10.11 31.47
N PRO A 308 -26.83 10.99 32.26
CA PRO A 308 -26.29 12.31 32.59
C PRO A 308 -25.00 12.21 33.40
N VAL A 309 -24.00 13.00 33.00
CA VAL A 309 -22.71 13.13 33.66
C VAL A 309 -22.88 13.90 34.99
N SER A 310 -22.33 13.39 36.11
CA SER A 310 -22.42 14.07 37.41
C SER A 310 -21.75 15.46 37.38
N PRO A 311 -22.16 16.46 38.18
CA PRO A 311 -21.50 17.78 38.23
C PRO A 311 -19.99 17.69 38.51
N ALA A 312 -19.58 16.76 39.38
CA ALA A 312 -18.16 16.50 39.66
C ALA A 312 -17.43 15.89 38.45
N THR A 313 -18.05 14.97 37.73
CA THR A 313 -17.52 14.44 36.46
C THR A 313 -17.46 15.55 35.40
N ARG A 314 -18.46 16.43 35.34
CA ARG A 314 -18.50 17.56 34.40
C ARG A 314 -17.40 18.59 34.70
N LEU A 315 -17.12 18.89 35.96
CA LEU A 315 -15.99 19.74 36.35
C LEU A 315 -14.64 19.10 36.01
N ARG A 316 -14.50 17.78 36.17
CA ARG A 316 -13.30 17.04 35.73
C ARG A 316 -13.14 17.05 34.22
N GLU A 317 -14.24 16.90 33.47
CA GLU A 317 -14.25 17.05 32.01
C GLU A 317 -13.82 18.46 31.59
N LEU A 318 -14.41 19.51 32.18
CA LEU A 318 -14.04 20.89 31.88
C LEU A 318 -12.56 21.18 32.18
N LEU A 319 -12.03 20.65 33.29
CA LEU A 319 -10.60 20.73 33.60
C LEU A 319 -9.75 19.97 32.58
N ALA A 320 -10.17 18.77 32.17
CA ALA A 320 -9.48 17.98 31.15
C ALA A 320 -9.51 18.64 29.77
N GLU A 321 -10.57 19.40 29.47
CA GLU A 321 -10.72 20.24 28.26
C GLU A 321 -9.98 21.59 28.37
N GLY A 322 -9.34 21.89 29.51
CA GLY A 322 -8.64 23.14 29.76
C GLY A 322 -9.58 24.35 29.94
N ARG A 323 -10.88 24.15 30.19
CA ARG A 323 -11.88 25.21 30.35
C ARG A 323 -11.97 25.72 31.80
N LEU A 324 -10.86 26.25 32.30
CA LEU A 324 -10.69 26.63 33.70
C LEU A 324 -11.68 27.71 34.15
N ARG A 325 -11.96 28.74 33.33
CA ARG A 325 -12.84 29.85 33.73
C ARG A 325 -14.28 29.39 33.90
N THR A 326 -14.77 28.57 32.99
CA THR A 326 -16.08 27.92 33.05
C THR A 326 -16.18 27.00 34.27
N ALA A 327 -15.14 26.21 34.54
CA ALA A 327 -15.12 25.31 35.70
C ALA A 327 -15.14 26.06 37.04
N GLN A 328 -14.39 27.18 37.16
CA GLN A 328 -14.43 28.06 38.34
C GLN A 328 -15.82 28.66 38.57
N GLN A 329 -16.49 29.14 37.51
CA GLN A 329 -17.85 29.66 37.60
C GLN A 329 -18.87 28.60 38.05
N GLN A 330 -18.77 27.39 37.50
CA GLN A 330 -19.67 26.29 37.90
C GLN A 330 -19.42 25.83 39.33
N LEU A 331 -18.16 25.79 39.77
CA LEU A 331 -17.81 25.44 41.14
C LEU A 331 -18.38 26.43 42.17
N ALA A 332 -18.46 27.72 41.83
CA ALA A 332 -19.03 28.75 42.70
C ALA A 332 -20.52 28.50 43.05
N SER A 333 -21.23 27.71 42.24
CA SER A 333 -22.61 27.31 42.48
C SER A 333 -22.77 26.08 43.40
N ILE A 334 -21.67 25.39 43.73
CA ILE A 334 -21.67 24.17 44.56
C ILE A 334 -21.39 24.54 46.04
N PRO A 335 -22.29 24.21 46.98
CA PRO A 335 -22.11 24.48 48.41
C PRO A 335 -20.82 23.87 48.99
N ALA A 336 -20.24 24.53 49.99
CA ALA A 336 -19.09 24.01 50.74
C ALA A 336 -19.51 22.86 51.67
N GLY A 337 -18.63 21.89 51.90
CA GLY A 337 -18.86 20.75 52.82
C GLY A 337 -19.04 19.38 52.17
N ASP A 338 -18.99 19.29 50.84
CA ASP A 338 -18.83 18.03 50.11
C ASP A 338 -17.33 17.75 49.89
N GLY A 339 -16.83 16.63 50.42
CA GLY A 339 -15.41 16.27 50.34
C GLY A 339 -14.88 16.10 48.91
N GLU A 340 -15.74 15.71 47.96
CA GLU A 340 -15.39 15.62 46.54
C GLU A 340 -15.31 17.01 45.90
N ALA A 341 -16.17 17.95 46.31
CA ALA A 341 -16.11 19.33 45.87
C ALA A 341 -14.88 20.07 46.43
N ASP A 342 -14.44 19.76 47.66
CA ASP A 342 -13.22 20.34 48.25
C ASP A 342 -11.92 19.88 47.58
N GLU A 343 -11.89 18.65 47.06
CA GLU A 343 -10.80 18.17 46.21
C GLU A 343 -10.77 18.94 44.89
N LEU A 344 -11.91 19.10 44.23
CA LEU A 344 -12.02 19.87 42.97
C LEU A 344 -11.67 21.35 43.16
N ARG A 345 -12.03 21.96 44.29
CA ARG A 345 -11.59 23.32 44.66
C ARG A 345 -10.08 23.46 44.69
N ARG A 346 -9.38 22.50 45.30
CA ARG A 346 -7.91 22.49 45.37
C ARG A 346 -7.29 22.32 43.98
N LEU A 347 -7.83 21.43 43.16
CA LEU A 347 -7.34 21.21 41.78
C LEU A 347 -7.52 22.46 40.90
N LEU A 348 -8.68 23.12 40.98
CA LEU A 348 -8.94 24.36 40.25
C LEU A 348 -8.04 25.51 40.73
N ALA A 349 -7.78 25.61 42.03
CA ALA A 349 -6.86 26.61 42.58
C ALA A 349 -5.40 26.36 42.17
N ASP A 350 -4.95 25.11 42.13
CA ASP A 350 -3.60 24.76 41.63
C ASP A 350 -3.45 25.08 40.13
N ALA A 351 -4.47 24.76 39.32
CA ALA A 351 -4.49 25.12 37.91
C ALA A 351 -4.44 26.64 37.68
N ASP A 352 -5.22 27.42 38.45
CA ASP A 352 -5.21 28.88 38.40
C ASP A 352 -3.87 29.46 38.84
N GLY A 353 -3.28 28.93 39.92
CA GLY A 353 -1.94 29.30 40.38
C GLY A 353 -0.87 29.06 39.31
N LYS A 354 -0.96 27.96 38.55
CA LYS A 354 -0.08 27.69 37.39
C LYS A 354 -0.28 28.71 36.27
N VAL A 355 -1.52 29.07 35.94
CA VAL A 355 -1.81 30.11 34.94
C VAL A 355 -1.18 31.44 35.36
N VAL A 356 -1.36 31.87 36.61
CA VAL A 356 -0.75 33.10 37.13
C VAL A 356 0.79 33.07 37.05
N ALA A 357 1.41 31.94 37.41
CA ALA A 357 2.86 31.77 37.32
C ALA A 357 3.37 31.86 35.87
N LEU A 358 2.66 31.24 34.92
CA LEU A 358 3.00 31.29 33.49
C LEU A 358 2.83 32.69 32.90
N LEU A 359 1.80 33.45 33.30
CA LEU A 359 1.66 34.84 32.90
C LEU A 359 2.83 35.71 33.41
N ALA A 360 3.25 35.50 34.67
CA ALA A 360 4.41 36.19 35.22
C ALA A 360 5.75 35.75 34.57
N GLU A 361 5.86 34.50 34.11
CA GLU A 361 6.98 34.06 33.27
C GLU A 361 6.99 34.77 31.92
N ALA A 362 5.83 34.88 31.27
CA ALA A 362 5.70 35.59 29.99
C ALA A 362 6.09 37.07 30.11
N ASP A 363 5.64 37.75 31.16
CA ASP A 363 5.98 39.16 31.39
C ASP A 363 7.49 39.36 31.64
N ARG A 364 8.12 38.45 32.40
CA ARG A 364 9.58 38.46 32.60
C ARG A 364 10.34 38.16 31.30
N ALA A 365 9.87 37.22 30.50
CA ALA A 365 10.47 36.88 29.22
C ALA A 365 10.39 38.05 28.23
N LEU A 366 9.27 38.78 28.18
CA LEU A 366 9.14 39.99 27.37
C LEU A 366 10.10 41.10 27.83
N ALA A 367 10.19 41.33 29.14
CA ALA A 367 11.15 42.30 29.69
C ALA A 367 12.61 41.94 29.38
N GLY A 368 12.92 40.64 29.31
CA GLY A 368 14.23 40.11 28.93
C GLY A 368 14.47 39.96 27.41
N ALA A 369 13.54 40.43 26.57
CA ALA A 369 13.60 40.26 25.11
C ALA A 369 13.76 38.78 24.67
N ALA A 370 12.98 37.91 25.30
CA ALA A 370 12.88 36.48 25.01
C ALA A 370 11.46 36.15 24.52
N GLU A 371 11.09 36.66 23.33
CA GLU A 371 9.72 36.57 22.79
C GLU A 371 9.26 35.11 22.60
N ALA A 372 10.18 34.21 22.23
CA ALA A 372 9.87 32.79 22.07
C ALA A 372 9.48 32.12 23.40
N ASP A 373 10.12 32.52 24.50
CA ASP A 373 9.81 32.01 25.84
C ASP A 373 8.49 32.59 26.34
N ALA A 374 8.22 33.87 26.06
CA ALA A 374 6.94 34.49 26.36
C ALA A 374 5.79 33.82 25.59
N GLU A 375 6.00 33.54 24.29
CA GLU A 375 5.04 32.83 23.45
C GLU A 375 4.72 31.44 24.01
N ARG A 376 5.77 30.70 24.40
CA ARG A 376 5.65 29.37 25.03
C ARG A 376 4.85 29.43 26.33
N ALA A 377 5.19 30.35 27.23
CA ALA A 377 4.51 30.50 28.52
C ALA A 377 3.04 30.89 28.34
N LEU A 378 2.72 31.82 27.42
CA LEU A 378 1.33 32.20 27.12
C LEU A 378 0.52 31.06 26.52
N ARG A 379 1.10 30.25 25.62
CA ARG A 379 0.41 29.08 25.07
C ARG A 379 0.17 27.99 26.12
N GLN A 380 1.11 27.79 27.04
CA GLN A 380 0.91 26.87 28.16
C GLN A 380 -0.20 27.38 29.09
N ALA A 381 -0.28 28.69 29.33
CA ALA A 381 -1.36 29.29 30.10
C ALA A 381 -2.72 29.11 29.40
N LEU A 382 -2.78 29.34 28.08
CA LEU A 382 -3.99 29.13 27.28
C LEU A 382 -4.43 27.65 27.27
N ALA A 383 -3.50 26.69 27.26
CA ALA A 383 -3.85 25.27 27.31
C ALA A 383 -4.53 24.88 28.64
N LEU A 384 -4.19 25.57 29.73
CA LEU A 384 -4.84 25.37 31.04
C LEU A 384 -6.16 26.15 31.16
N ALA A 385 -6.32 27.25 30.40
CA ALA A 385 -7.48 28.13 30.42
C ALA A 385 -7.90 28.52 28.98
N THR A 386 -8.39 27.54 28.21
CA THR A 386 -8.75 27.67 26.79
C THR A 386 -9.91 28.62 26.55
N ASP A 387 -10.70 28.87 27.60
CA ASP A 387 -11.82 29.79 27.64
C ASP A 387 -11.46 31.18 28.21
N ASP A 388 -10.17 31.51 28.30
CA ASP A 388 -9.69 32.83 28.71
C ASP A 388 -9.37 33.72 27.49
N ASP A 389 -10.29 34.65 27.21
CA ASP A 389 -10.17 35.61 26.12
C ASP A 389 -9.01 36.61 26.32
N GLU A 390 -8.59 36.88 27.56
CA GLU A 390 -7.49 37.82 27.83
C GLU A 390 -6.16 37.20 27.41
N ILE A 391 -5.93 35.93 27.74
CA ILE A 391 -4.72 35.19 27.31
C ILE A 391 -4.69 35.12 25.77
N THR A 392 -5.83 34.84 25.16
CA THR A 392 -5.97 34.84 23.69
C THR A 392 -5.63 36.20 23.08
N ALA A 393 -6.11 37.29 23.68
CA ALA A 393 -5.80 38.65 23.23
C ALA A 393 -4.31 39.00 23.41
N ARG A 394 -3.67 38.54 24.49
CA ARG A 394 -2.21 38.71 24.71
C ARG A 394 -1.39 37.99 23.64
N ILE A 395 -1.73 36.73 23.33
CA ILE A 395 -1.04 35.97 22.26
C ILE A 395 -1.16 36.68 20.90
N ARG A 396 -2.33 37.25 20.58
CA ARG A 396 -2.53 37.99 19.32
C ARG A 396 -1.68 39.27 19.22
N ARG A 397 -1.37 39.91 20.35
CA ARG A 397 -0.58 41.15 20.40
C ARG A 397 0.93 40.90 20.57
N LEU A 398 1.33 39.65 20.78
CA LEU A 398 2.73 39.29 20.96
C LEU A 398 3.51 39.50 19.65
N PRO A 399 4.59 40.29 19.64
CA PRO A 399 5.48 40.33 18.49
C PRO A 399 6.14 38.95 18.29
N PRO A 400 6.38 38.51 17.06
CA PRO A 400 7.17 37.31 16.83
C PRO A 400 8.62 37.53 17.29
N PRO A 401 9.37 36.45 17.56
CA PRO A 401 10.83 36.53 17.73
C PRO A 401 11.50 37.12 16.48
N PRO A 402 12.72 37.70 16.60
CA PRO A 402 13.43 38.23 15.45
C PRO A 402 13.73 37.14 14.40
N PRO A 403 13.78 37.49 13.11
CA PRO A 403 14.37 36.62 12.08
C PRO A 403 15.79 36.20 12.44
N ARG A 404 16.29 35.15 11.79
CA ARG A 404 17.61 34.57 12.11
C ARG A 404 18.47 34.51 10.87
N ASP A 405 19.79 34.36 11.06
CA ASP A 405 20.74 34.08 9.98
C ASP A 405 20.66 35.04 8.78
N LEU A 406 20.43 36.34 9.03
CA LEU A 406 20.40 37.33 7.96
C LEU A 406 21.77 37.40 7.26
N ARG A 407 21.77 37.12 5.96
CA ARG A 407 22.94 37.14 5.09
C ARG A 407 22.66 38.02 3.88
N VAL A 408 23.69 38.71 3.41
CA VAL A 408 23.65 39.49 2.18
C VAL A 408 24.68 38.93 1.22
N THR A 409 24.27 38.70 -0.01
CA THR A 409 25.14 38.28 -1.11
C THR A 409 25.14 39.37 -2.18
N THR A 410 26.33 39.72 -2.66
CA THR A 410 26.54 40.83 -3.60
C THR A 410 27.15 40.26 -4.87
N GLU A 411 26.38 39.47 -5.62
CA GLU A 411 26.84 38.84 -6.86
C GLU A 411 26.41 39.65 -8.08
N ALA A 412 25.17 39.47 -8.52
CA ALA A 412 24.58 40.24 -9.61
C ALA A 412 23.86 41.48 -9.08
N ASP A 413 22.93 41.20 -8.18
CA ASP A 413 22.20 42.15 -7.38
C ASP A 413 22.59 41.94 -5.92
N THR A 414 22.25 42.91 -5.08
CA THR A 414 22.39 42.75 -3.63
C THR A 414 21.17 42.01 -3.10
N SER A 415 21.29 40.72 -2.83
CA SER A 415 20.18 39.90 -2.31
C SER A 415 20.37 39.58 -0.83
N LEU A 416 19.27 39.66 -0.09
CA LEU A 416 19.20 39.37 1.33
C LEU A 416 18.41 38.10 1.55
N ARG A 417 18.92 37.24 2.41
CA ARG A 417 18.26 36.00 2.82
C ARG A 417 18.34 35.82 4.31
N TRP A 418 17.27 35.32 4.91
CA TRP A 418 17.20 35.01 6.35
C TRP A 418 16.46 33.70 6.58
N SER A 419 16.56 33.20 7.81
CA SER A 419 15.75 32.11 8.33
C SER A 419 14.52 32.69 9.05
N PRO A 420 13.35 32.04 8.97
CA PRO A 420 12.17 32.48 9.70
C PRO A 420 12.39 32.36 11.23
N PRO A 421 11.69 33.18 12.03
CA PRO A 421 11.64 33.01 13.48
C PRO A 421 11.12 31.62 13.88
N LEU A 422 11.59 31.09 15.00
CA LEU A 422 11.03 29.88 15.59
C LEU A 422 9.79 30.25 16.41
N THR A 423 8.65 30.29 15.74
CA THR A 423 7.36 30.73 16.30
C THR A 423 6.21 29.90 15.75
N GLY A 424 5.14 29.78 16.53
CA GLY A 424 3.86 29.23 16.08
C GLY A 424 2.90 30.30 15.53
N ILE A 425 3.34 31.56 15.42
CA ILE A 425 2.56 32.64 14.81
C ILE A 425 2.50 32.40 13.29
N GLY A 426 1.28 32.24 12.76
CA GLY A 426 1.03 32.09 11.33
C GLY A 426 1.05 33.41 10.56
N GLY A 427 1.10 33.32 9.23
CA GLY A 427 0.93 34.49 8.36
C GLY A 427 2.05 35.54 8.46
N LEU A 428 3.28 35.10 8.73
CA LEU A 428 4.43 36.01 8.90
C LEU A 428 4.67 36.85 7.65
N ARG A 429 4.91 38.14 7.87
CA ARG A 429 5.42 39.10 6.89
C ARG A 429 6.73 39.70 7.37
N TYR A 430 7.60 40.02 6.44
CA TYR A 430 8.91 40.60 6.68
C TYR A 430 8.98 41.99 6.08
N ARG A 431 9.59 42.92 6.81
CA ARG A 431 9.98 44.24 6.30
C ARG A 431 11.50 44.35 6.37
N VAL A 432 12.11 44.69 5.25
CA VAL A 432 13.56 44.86 5.11
C VAL A 432 13.87 46.33 4.91
N VAL A 433 14.72 46.87 5.77
CA VAL A 433 15.14 48.28 5.73
C VAL A 433 16.66 48.32 5.66
N ARG A 434 17.20 49.34 4.98
CA ARG A 434 18.64 49.62 4.93
C ARG A 434 18.96 51.02 5.39
N ALA A 435 20.14 51.19 5.97
CA ALA A 435 20.72 52.50 6.28
C ALA A 435 22.22 52.50 5.91
N LEU A 436 22.75 53.71 5.66
CA LEU A 436 24.16 53.90 5.33
C LEU A 436 25.00 53.76 6.60
N ASP A 437 26.11 53.00 6.53
CA ASP A 437 27.12 52.80 7.58
C ASP A 437 26.66 52.20 8.92
N ARG A 438 25.36 51.96 9.12
CA ARG A 438 24.78 51.33 10.32
C ARG A 438 23.52 50.53 9.99
N PRO A 439 23.16 49.51 10.79
CA PRO A 439 21.83 48.92 10.74
C PRO A 439 20.71 49.90 11.16
N PRO A 440 19.52 49.80 10.56
CA PRO A 440 18.28 50.42 11.07
C PRO A 440 17.91 49.97 12.49
N ALA A 441 17.50 50.91 13.34
CA ALA A 441 17.02 50.63 14.70
C ALA A 441 15.52 50.30 14.77
N SER A 442 14.74 50.59 13.72
CA SER A 442 13.30 50.34 13.66
C SER A 442 12.81 50.08 12.24
N PRO A 443 11.59 49.52 12.05
CA PRO A 443 11.02 49.29 10.72
C PRO A 443 10.78 50.57 9.89
N GLN A 444 10.94 51.76 10.48
CA GLN A 444 10.82 53.06 9.82
C GLN A 444 12.16 53.80 9.68
N ASP A 445 13.24 53.27 10.25
CA ASP A 445 14.55 53.93 10.31
C ASP A 445 15.43 53.59 9.09
N GLY A 446 15.21 54.25 7.97
CA GLY A 446 16.05 54.11 6.78
C GLY A 446 15.24 54.02 5.49
N VAL A 447 15.84 53.42 4.46
CA VAL A 447 15.20 53.20 3.16
C VAL A 447 14.57 51.81 3.13
N LEU A 448 13.26 51.75 2.83
CA LEU A 448 12.55 50.50 2.63
C LEU A 448 13.12 49.77 1.40
N VAL A 449 13.62 48.55 1.61
CA VAL A 449 14.08 47.66 0.53
C VAL A 449 12.90 46.87 -0.02
N GLY A 450 12.06 46.32 0.87
CA GLY A 450 10.85 45.62 0.47
C GLY A 450 10.07 45.02 1.63
N GLU A 451 8.83 44.62 1.33
CA GLU A 451 7.95 43.84 2.19
C GLU A 451 7.51 42.57 1.50
N THR A 452 7.64 41.44 2.18
CA THR A 452 7.41 40.12 1.57
C THR A 452 6.99 39.08 2.61
N ALA A 453 6.30 38.03 2.19
CA ALA A 453 6.07 36.84 3.00
C ALA A 453 7.19 35.79 2.84
N GLU A 454 8.05 35.97 1.84
CA GLU A 454 9.20 35.11 1.59
C GLU A 454 10.38 35.49 2.49
N THR A 455 11.36 34.59 2.63
CA THR A 455 12.56 34.82 3.45
C THR A 455 13.75 35.32 2.63
N THR A 456 13.45 36.04 1.54
CA THR A 456 14.42 36.60 0.62
C THR A 456 13.91 37.92 0.03
N VAL A 457 14.80 38.87 -0.22
CA VAL A 457 14.50 40.10 -0.97
C VAL A 457 15.74 40.57 -1.73
N VAL A 458 15.53 41.23 -2.87
CA VAL A 458 16.60 41.88 -3.63
C VAL A 458 16.55 43.38 -3.36
N ASP A 459 17.70 44.00 -3.09
CA ASP A 459 17.88 45.45 -3.05
C ASP A 459 18.46 45.97 -4.36
N PRO A 460 17.63 46.47 -5.29
CA PRO A 460 18.12 47.08 -6.53
C PRO A 460 18.75 48.46 -6.31
N GLY A 461 18.55 49.08 -5.14
CA GLY A 461 19.03 50.42 -4.82
C GLY A 461 20.40 50.45 -4.12
N ALA A 462 21.01 49.29 -3.89
CA ALA A 462 22.32 49.16 -3.26
C ALA A 462 23.43 49.71 -4.17
N LEU A 463 24.07 50.80 -3.76
CA LEU A 463 25.20 51.38 -4.49
C LEU A 463 26.48 50.57 -4.25
N VAL A 464 27.27 50.33 -5.29
CA VAL A 464 28.57 49.66 -5.16
C VAL A 464 29.59 50.53 -4.43
N ALA A 465 30.61 49.89 -3.86
CA ALA A 465 31.65 50.53 -3.04
C ALA A 465 31.07 51.40 -1.90
N ARG A 466 29.93 50.96 -1.34
CA ARG A 466 29.28 51.54 -0.17
C ARG A 466 29.01 50.49 0.88
N ARG A 467 29.07 50.92 2.15
CA ARG A 467 28.76 50.08 3.30
C ARG A 467 27.32 50.36 3.75
N PHE A 468 26.51 49.31 3.76
CA PHE A 468 25.12 49.38 4.22
C PHE A 468 24.91 48.46 5.41
N GLY A 469 24.15 48.94 6.40
CA GLY A 469 23.52 48.08 7.38
C GLY A 469 22.11 47.74 6.95
N TYR A 470 21.73 46.48 7.10
CA TYR A 470 20.40 45.96 6.81
C TYR A 470 19.76 45.43 8.08
N ALA A 471 18.46 45.63 8.20
CA ALA A 471 17.63 45.10 9.27
C ALA A 471 16.39 44.43 8.68
N VAL A 472 16.06 43.24 9.18
CA VAL A 472 14.82 42.52 8.83
C VAL A 472 13.95 42.38 10.07
N PHE A 473 12.70 42.80 9.95
CA PHE A 473 11.68 42.72 10.99
C PHE A 473 10.59 41.74 10.55
N ALA A 474 10.05 40.95 11.46
CA ALA A 474 8.92 40.05 11.23
C ALA A 474 7.66 40.59 11.92
N ALA A 475 6.49 40.39 11.34
CA ALA A 475 5.20 40.65 11.97
C ALA A 475 4.21 39.54 11.61
N GLY A 476 3.33 39.20 12.57
CA GLY A 476 2.15 38.37 12.31
C GLY A 476 0.97 39.20 11.77
N GLU A 477 -0.23 38.62 11.79
CA GLU A 477 -1.45 39.28 11.31
C GLU A 477 -1.78 40.60 12.04
N ALA A 478 -1.44 40.70 13.33
CA ALA A 478 -1.66 41.90 14.13
C ALA A 478 -0.69 43.06 13.82
N GLN A 479 0.25 42.88 12.87
CA GLN A 479 1.20 43.91 12.42
C GLN A 479 2.08 44.51 13.53
N VAL A 480 2.31 43.76 14.60
CA VAL A 480 3.31 44.11 15.63
C VAL A 480 4.66 43.57 15.18
N TRP A 481 5.61 44.47 14.94
CA TRP A 481 6.94 44.14 14.44
C TRP A 481 7.84 43.58 15.56
N SER A 482 8.61 42.55 15.21
CA SER A 482 9.67 41.98 16.04
C SER A 482 10.83 42.96 16.20
N ARG A 483 11.82 42.56 17.00
CA ARG A 483 13.18 43.11 16.89
C ARG A 483 13.81 42.77 15.54
N ALA A 484 14.87 43.49 15.18
CA ALA A 484 15.60 43.30 13.94
C ALA A 484 16.53 42.07 14.00
N ALA A 485 16.64 41.37 12.87
CA ALA A 485 17.87 40.69 12.50
C ALA A 485 18.74 41.67 11.72
N GLU A 486 20.00 41.86 12.12
CA GLU A 486 20.86 42.92 11.57
C GLU A 486 22.13 42.35 10.95
N THR A 487 22.62 43.01 9.91
CA THR A 487 23.93 42.72 9.31
C THR A 487 24.48 43.95 8.62
N THR A 488 25.78 43.98 8.35
CA THR A 488 26.44 45.06 7.63
C THR A 488 27.34 44.49 6.55
N VAL A 489 27.26 45.05 5.33
CA VAL A 489 28.02 44.59 4.17
C VAL A 489 28.52 45.77 3.35
N THR A 490 29.70 45.62 2.75
CA THR A 490 30.17 46.53 1.70
C THR A 490 29.85 45.91 0.35
N VAL A 491 29.09 46.61 -0.49
CA VAL A 491 28.62 46.08 -1.77
C VAL A 491 29.73 46.18 -2.81
N ILE A 492 30.48 45.09 -3.01
CA ILE A 492 31.62 45.04 -3.95
C ILE A 492 31.54 43.76 -4.78
N PRO A 493 30.69 43.72 -5.82
CA PRO A 493 30.45 42.49 -6.56
C PRO A 493 31.71 41.96 -7.28
N PRO A 494 32.02 40.64 -7.20
CA PRO A 494 33.11 40.04 -7.96
C PRO A 494 32.75 39.90 -9.44
N VAL A 495 33.73 39.47 -10.26
CA VAL A 495 33.45 39.07 -11.65
C VAL A 495 32.56 37.81 -11.66
N ARG A 496 31.73 37.66 -12.68
CA ARG A 496 30.77 36.55 -12.81
C ARG A 496 30.89 35.85 -14.15
N ASP A 497 30.31 34.66 -14.26
CA ASP A 497 30.16 33.92 -15.52
C ASP A 497 31.48 33.74 -16.28
N VAL A 498 32.55 33.40 -15.55
CA VAL A 498 33.88 33.27 -16.13
C VAL A 498 33.94 32.03 -17.03
N THR A 499 34.23 32.26 -18.30
CA THR A 499 34.39 31.23 -19.33
C THR A 499 35.85 31.18 -19.75
N VAL A 500 36.43 29.97 -19.76
CA VAL A 500 37.81 29.72 -20.18
C VAL A 500 37.83 28.88 -21.45
N LYS A 501 38.57 29.31 -22.46
CA LYS A 501 38.84 28.57 -23.70
C LYS A 501 40.34 28.49 -23.92
N ALA A 502 40.90 27.29 -23.79
CA ALA A 502 42.31 27.03 -24.06
C ALA A 502 42.48 26.38 -25.44
N THR A 503 43.52 26.76 -26.14
CA THR A 503 44.02 26.11 -27.36
C THR A 503 45.50 25.79 -27.17
N GLN A 504 46.19 25.26 -28.17
CA GLN A 504 47.62 25.01 -28.07
C GLN A 504 48.46 26.29 -27.92
N SER A 505 47.99 27.43 -28.43
CA SER A 505 48.78 28.67 -28.52
C SER A 505 48.14 29.89 -27.86
N GLN A 506 46.93 29.77 -27.31
CA GLN A 506 46.28 30.84 -26.55
C GLN A 506 45.29 30.31 -25.52
N VAL A 507 45.15 31.04 -24.41
CA VAL A 507 44.05 30.95 -23.45
C VAL A 507 43.22 32.23 -23.55
N VAL A 508 41.94 32.09 -23.86
CA VAL A 508 40.97 33.18 -23.88
C VAL A 508 40.06 33.03 -22.68
N VAL A 509 39.96 34.06 -21.86
CA VAL A 509 39.05 34.09 -20.71
C VAL A 509 38.12 35.28 -20.85
N SER A 510 36.82 35.05 -20.65
CA SER A 510 35.79 36.09 -20.67
C SER A 510 34.89 35.99 -19.45
N TRP A 511 34.31 37.09 -19.01
CA TRP A 511 33.46 37.17 -17.82
C TRP A 511 32.48 38.35 -17.92
N GLN A 512 31.56 38.42 -16.97
CA GLN A 512 30.66 39.54 -16.76
C GLN A 512 31.05 40.35 -15.53
N VAL A 513 30.79 41.65 -15.56
CA VAL A 513 31.06 42.58 -14.45
C VAL A 513 29.86 43.48 -14.17
N HIS A 514 29.78 44.03 -12.97
CA HIS A 514 28.84 45.10 -12.67
C HIS A 514 29.18 46.36 -13.50
N PRO A 515 28.20 47.15 -14.00
CA PRO A 515 28.44 48.32 -14.84
C PRO A 515 29.36 49.40 -14.26
N ALA A 516 29.50 49.43 -12.94
CA ALA A 516 30.35 50.38 -12.22
C ALA A 516 31.81 49.91 -12.01
N VAL A 517 32.20 48.74 -12.53
CA VAL A 517 33.59 48.29 -12.52
C VAL A 517 34.43 49.22 -13.40
N VAL A 518 35.54 49.71 -12.85
CA VAL A 518 36.48 50.58 -13.56
C VAL A 518 37.54 49.76 -14.30
N SER A 519 38.01 48.68 -13.69
CA SER A 519 38.96 47.75 -14.32
C SER A 519 38.88 46.36 -13.69
N VAL A 520 39.41 45.36 -14.38
CA VAL A 520 39.63 44.01 -13.83
C VAL A 520 41.12 43.73 -13.84
N ARG A 521 41.67 43.50 -12.65
CA ARG A 521 43.07 43.09 -12.49
C ARG A 521 43.17 41.60 -12.71
N VAL A 522 43.95 41.20 -13.71
CA VAL A 522 44.22 39.80 -14.03
C VAL A 522 45.67 39.47 -13.77
N ARG A 523 45.94 38.38 -13.04
CA ARG A 523 47.30 37.85 -12.87
C ARG A 523 47.36 36.36 -13.12
N ARG A 524 48.49 35.89 -13.64
CA ARG A 524 48.74 34.50 -14.01
C ARG A 524 49.82 33.88 -13.14
N THR A 525 49.56 32.68 -12.62
CA THR A 525 50.58 31.76 -12.08
C THR A 525 50.61 30.47 -12.89
N SER A 526 51.72 29.74 -12.83
CA SER A 526 51.93 28.47 -13.55
C SER A 526 52.21 27.33 -12.58
N GLY A 527 51.63 26.17 -12.81
CA GLY A 527 51.84 24.94 -12.04
C GLY A 527 51.18 24.91 -10.66
N ARG A 528 50.79 26.06 -10.10
CA ARG A 528 50.02 26.14 -8.85
C ARG A 528 49.09 27.36 -8.81
N PRO A 529 48.00 27.29 -8.01
CA PRO A 529 47.19 28.44 -7.66
C PRO A 529 48.01 29.58 -7.01
N PRO A 530 47.60 30.85 -7.19
CA PRO A 530 48.13 31.97 -6.43
C PRO A 530 47.68 31.90 -4.95
N SER A 531 48.56 32.32 -4.05
CA SER A 531 48.31 32.49 -2.61
C SER A 531 47.68 33.83 -2.26
N SER A 532 47.69 34.81 -3.18
CA SER A 532 47.03 36.11 -3.03
C SER A 532 46.64 36.70 -4.38
N ALA A 533 45.68 37.64 -4.37
CA ALA A 533 45.25 38.40 -5.55
C ALA A 533 46.38 39.19 -6.26
N THR A 534 47.47 39.48 -5.56
CA THR A 534 48.62 40.23 -6.09
C THR A 534 49.75 39.34 -6.60
N GLU A 535 49.67 38.02 -6.41
CA GLU A 535 50.69 37.08 -6.88
C GLU A 535 50.56 36.80 -8.38
N GLY A 536 51.69 36.54 -9.04
CA GLY A 536 51.74 36.14 -10.45
C GLY A 536 52.03 37.30 -11.41
N TYR A 537 52.14 36.95 -12.69
CA TYR A 537 52.45 37.88 -13.77
C TYR A 537 51.19 38.65 -14.20
N PRO A 538 51.21 39.99 -14.31
CA PRO A 538 50.03 40.75 -14.72
C PRO A 538 49.68 40.51 -16.18
N ILE A 539 48.40 40.25 -16.46
CA ILE A 539 47.89 40.08 -17.82
C ILE A 539 47.07 41.31 -18.19
N LYS A 540 47.33 41.88 -19.37
CA LYS A 540 46.54 42.98 -19.90
C LYS A 540 45.15 42.46 -20.24
N ALA A 541 44.14 42.98 -19.56
CA ALA A 541 42.74 42.60 -19.74
C ALA A 541 41.88 43.82 -20.07
N SER A 542 40.79 43.59 -20.78
CA SER A 542 39.66 44.50 -20.79
C SER A 542 38.79 44.30 -19.54
N THR A 543 37.68 45.02 -19.41
CA THR A 543 36.73 44.80 -18.31
C THR A 543 35.94 43.49 -18.43
N ALA A 544 35.96 42.82 -19.58
CA ALA A 544 35.14 41.63 -19.84
C ALA A 544 35.93 40.41 -20.36
N SER A 545 37.19 40.57 -20.77
CA SER A 545 38.00 39.47 -21.28
C SER A 545 39.49 39.76 -21.35
N PHE A 546 40.30 38.71 -21.45
CA PHE A 546 41.68 38.76 -21.90
C PHE A 546 42.00 37.60 -22.85
N THR A 547 43.12 37.72 -23.57
CA THR A 547 43.74 36.62 -24.32
C THR A 547 45.21 36.55 -23.93
N ASP A 548 45.63 35.37 -23.49
CA ASP A 548 47.00 35.08 -23.11
C ASP A 548 47.62 34.11 -24.12
N THR A 549 48.61 34.59 -24.87
CA THR A 549 49.34 33.82 -25.88
C THR A 549 50.71 33.36 -25.39
N ASP A 550 51.14 33.80 -24.20
CA ASP A 550 52.45 33.46 -23.62
C ASP A 550 52.31 32.19 -22.77
N ILE A 551 51.90 31.11 -23.43
CA ILE A 551 51.48 29.87 -22.79
C ILE A 551 52.17 28.67 -23.43
N THR A 552 52.53 27.70 -22.60
CA THR A 552 53.20 26.46 -23.01
C THR A 552 52.23 25.29 -22.91
N GLU A 553 52.27 24.40 -23.90
CA GLU A 553 51.48 23.17 -23.89
C GLU A 553 51.71 22.36 -22.60
N ARG A 554 50.64 21.77 -22.06
CA ARG A 554 50.65 20.89 -20.87
C ARG A 554 51.06 21.55 -19.55
N VAL A 555 51.34 22.85 -19.54
CA VAL A 555 51.49 23.63 -18.30
C VAL A 555 50.11 24.08 -17.84
N GLU A 556 49.76 23.79 -16.59
CA GLU A 556 48.54 24.34 -16.00
C GLU A 556 48.79 25.79 -15.57
N TYR A 557 47.96 26.70 -16.07
CA TYR A 557 47.95 28.10 -15.70
C TYR A 557 46.75 28.41 -14.83
N TYR A 558 46.92 29.34 -13.90
CA TYR A 558 45.88 29.82 -13.01
C TYR A 558 45.79 31.34 -13.16
N TYR A 559 44.57 31.85 -13.32
CA TYR A 559 44.29 33.26 -13.52
C TYR A 559 43.44 33.78 -12.37
N SER A 560 43.96 34.76 -11.64
CA SER A 560 43.21 35.53 -10.64
C SER A 560 42.55 36.72 -11.31
N LEU A 561 41.25 36.93 -11.05
CA LEU A 561 40.46 38.03 -11.57
C LEU A 561 39.89 38.83 -10.41
N VAL A 562 40.20 40.13 -10.37
CA VAL A 562 39.75 41.03 -9.30
C VAL A 562 39.10 42.27 -9.92
N ALA A 563 37.79 42.41 -9.72
CA ALA A 563 37.06 43.62 -10.12
C ALA A 563 37.47 44.80 -9.21
N VAL A 564 37.71 45.96 -9.82
CA VAL A 564 38.09 47.19 -9.12
C VAL A 564 37.01 48.25 -9.33
N TYR A 565 36.61 48.87 -8.22
CA TYR A 565 35.63 49.94 -8.13
C TYR A 565 36.26 51.19 -7.51
N HIS A 566 35.58 52.33 -7.60
CA HIS A 566 35.92 53.53 -6.83
C HIS A 566 34.91 53.78 -5.71
N ASP A 567 35.41 54.13 -4.53
CA ASP A 567 34.58 54.62 -3.44
C ASP A 567 34.20 56.10 -3.61
N GLU A 568 33.54 56.65 -2.60
CA GLU A 568 33.03 58.03 -2.55
C GLU A 568 34.14 59.08 -2.58
N ARG A 569 35.36 58.70 -2.21
CA ARG A 569 36.57 59.53 -2.18
C ARG A 569 37.47 59.25 -3.39
N LEU A 570 36.97 58.54 -4.40
CA LEU A 570 37.72 58.06 -5.57
C LEU A 570 38.89 57.14 -5.22
N GLY A 571 38.86 56.50 -4.05
CA GLY A 571 39.80 55.45 -3.66
C GLY A 571 39.45 54.12 -4.32
N GLU A 572 40.47 53.36 -4.73
CA GLU A 572 40.27 52.02 -5.29
C GLU A 572 39.79 51.02 -4.22
N VAL A 573 38.72 50.30 -4.55
CA VAL A 573 38.18 49.21 -3.74
C VAL A 573 38.15 47.94 -4.60
N ALA A 574 38.73 46.86 -4.08
CA ALA A 574 38.83 45.59 -4.77
C ALA A 574 37.75 44.60 -4.30
N ALA A 575 37.12 43.91 -5.25
CA ALA A 575 36.26 42.77 -4.95
C ALA A 575 37.06 41.55 -4.49
N GLU A 576 36.35 40.52 -4.05
CA GLU A 576 36.95 39.20 -3.83
C GLU A 576 37.56 38.64 -5.12
N MET A 577 38.65 37.89 -4.97
CA MET A 577 39.36 37.27 -6.08
C MET A 577 38.60 36.05 -6.61
N VAL A 578 38.34 36.04 -7.92
CA VAL A 578 37.85 34.84 -8.64
C VAL A 578 39.03 34.14 -9.28
N LEU A 579 39.11 32.82 -9.14
CA LEU A 579 40.21 32.01 -9.66
C LEU A 579 39.72 31.02 -10.73
N VAL A 580 40.40 30.97 -11.86
CA VAL A 580 40.17 29.96 -12.91
C VAL A 580 41.48 29.32 -13.36
N SER A 581 41.44 28.09 -13.88
CA SER A 581 42.61 27.43 -14.45
C SER A 581 42.42 27.06 -15.92
N ALA A 582 43.53 26.95 -16.65
CA ALA A 582 43.58 26.55 -18.05
C ALA A 582 44.82 25.71 -18.32
N ALA A 583 44.67 24.62 -19.07
CA ALA A 583 45.80 23.79 -19.53
C ALA A 583 45.80 23.75 -21.08
N PRO A 584 46.71 24.48 -21.74
CA PRO A 584 46.83 24.50 -23.20
C PRO A 584 47.12 23.10 -23.76
N ARG A 585 46.29 22.63 -24.69
CA ARG A 585 46.40 21.30 -25.35
C ARG A 585 45.92 21.37 -26.80
N LEU A 586 46.33 20.40 -27.61
CA LEU A 586 45.86 20.21 -28.99
C LEU A 586 44.35 19.92 -29.01
N THR A 587 43.60 20.57 -29.90
CA THR A 587 42.17 20.29 -30.10
C THR A 587 42.00 18.90 -30.72
N ALA A 588 41.23 18.03 -30.06
CA ALA A 588 40.90 16.71 -30.58
C ALA A 588 39.95 16.80 -31.79
N ARG A 589 40.01 15.83 -32.71
CA ARG A 589 39.02 15.67 -33.80
C ARG A 589 38.12 14.47 -33.53
N ALA A 590 36.94 14.47 -34.14
CA ALA A 590 36.05 13.31 -34.08
C ALA A 590 36.72 12.08 -34.70
N VAL A 591 36.69 10.95 -34.00
CA VAL A 591 37.11 9.65 -34.56
C VAL A 591 35.96 9.11 -35.42
N GLU A 592 36.13 9.09 -36.74
CA GLU A 592 35.06 8.71 -37.67
C GLU A 592 35.11 7.23 -38.12
N ASN A 593 36.26 6.58 -37.98
CA ASN A 593 36.54 5.27 -38.55
C ASN A 593 36.71 4.17 -37.49
N LEU A 594 35.88 4.22 -36.44
CA LEU A 594 35.81 3.14 -35.45
C LEU A 594 35.30 1.86 -36.13
N VAL A 595 35.93 0.74 -35.82
CA VAL A 595 35.52 -0.60 -36.24
C VAL A 595 35.45 -1.50 -35.01
N VAL A 596 34.37 -2.27 -34.88
CA VAL A 596 34.18 -3.25 -33.79
C VAL A 596 33.85 -4.59 -34.42
N GLU A 597 34.68 -5.59 -34.18
CA GLU A 597 34.52 -6.94 -34.72
C GLU A 597 34.50 -7.97 -33.58
N PRO A 598 33.55 -8.93 -33.59
CA PRO A 598 33.63 -10.07 -32.67
C PRO A 598 34.83 -10.95 -33.02
N ILE A 599 35.55 -11.42 -32.01
CA ILE A 599 36.66 -12.38 -32.16
C ILE A 599 36.41 -13.61 -31.28
N GLU A 600 37.03 -14.74 -31.62
CA GLU A 600 36.91 -15.97 -30.83
C GLU A 600 37.47 -15.77 -29.41
N GLY A 601 36.64 -16.07 -28.41
CA GLY A 601 37.02 -16.12 -26.99
C GLY A 601 37.17 -17.56 -26.51
N SER A 602 37.88 -17.77 -25.39
CA SER A 602 37.90 -19.09 -24.75
C SER A 602 36.66 -19.27 -23.86
N GLY A 603 35.87 -20.31 -24.11
CA GLY A 603 34.73 -20.65 -23.25
C GLY A 603 33.54 -19.68 -23.37
N ALA A 604 33.05 -19.15 -22.24
CA ALA A 604 31.84 -18.32 -22.16
C ALA A 604 32.11 -16.81 -22.26
N GLN A 605 33.35 -16.39 -22.53
CA GLN A 605 33.75 -14.99 -22.62
C GLN A 605 33.55 -14.48 -24.06
N HIS A 606 32.85 -13.36 -24.22
CA HIS A 606 32.70 -12.71 -25.52
C HIS A 606 33.79 -11.66 -25.68
N ARG A 607 34.57 -11.76 -26.76
CA ARG A 607 35.66 -10.84 -27.03
C ARG A 607 35.36 -10.02 -28.28
N VAL A 608 35.80 -8.77 -28.26
CA VAL A 608 35.75 -7.88 -29.42
C VAL A 608 37.14 -7.31 -29.69
N ARG A 609 37.42 -7.10 -30.97
CA ARG A 609 38.52 -6.28 -31.46
C ARG A 609 37.96 -4.93 -31.89
N ILE A 610 38.39 -3.88 -31.22
CA ILE A 610 38.03 -2.49 -31.50
C ILE A 610 39.23 -1.81 -32.12
N SER A 611 39.04 -1.09 -33.22
CA SER A 611 40.14 -0.38 -33.87
C SER A 611 39.73 0.97 -34.47
N TRP A 612 40.66 1.93 -34.46
CA TRP A 612 40.46 3.29 -34.96
C TRP A 612 41.80 3.93 -35.38
N THR A 613 41.77 5.09 -36.05
CA THR A 613 42.99 5.84 -36.39
C THR A 613 43.50 6.67 -35.20
N PRO A 614 44.79 6.57 -34.82
CA PRO A 614 45.38 7.37 -33.75
C PRO A 614 45.39 8.86 -34.10
N GLN A 615 45.29 9.70 -33.07
CA GLN A 615 45.52 11.14 -33.17
C GLN A 615 46.74 11.51 -32.30
N PRO A 616 47.77 12.19 -32.83
CA PRO A 616 48.95 12.54 -32.06
C PRO A 616 48.59 13.35 -30.80
N SER A 617 49.07 12.90 -29.64
CA SER A 617 48.87 13.57 -28.33
C SER A 617 47.40 13.74 -27.88
N VAL A 618 46.47 12.95 -28.44
CA VAL A 618 45.04 12.91 -28.06
C VAL A 618 44.71 11.53 -27.50
N ASP A 619 44.09 11.48 -26.32
CA ASP A 619 43.61 10.23 -25.72
C ASP A 619 42.23 9.87 -26.31
N VAL A 620 42.04 8.64 -26.77
CA VAL A 620 40.74 8.18 -27.31
C VAL A 620 40.17 7.13 -26.37
N ARG A 621 39.06 7.47 -25.71
CA ARG A 621 38.35 6.54 -24.82
C ARG A 621 37.13 5.97 -25.51
N ILE A 622 37.03 4.64 -25.50
CA ILE A 622 35.87 3.94 -26.05
C ILE A 622 34.88 3.66 -24.92
N ARG A 623 33.64 4.10 -25.08
CA ARG A 623 32.56 3.86 -24.12
C ARG A 623 31.46 3.02 -24.77
N ARG A 624 30.91 2.09 -24.02
CA ARG A 624 29.89 1.15 -24.44
C ARG A 624 28.58 1.45 -23.71
N SER A 625 27.47 1.47 -24.44
CA SER A 625 26.12 1.70 -23.93
C SER A 625 25.11 0.81 -24.65
N ASP A 626 23.95 0.56 -24.03
CA ASP A 626 22.82 -0.10 -24.69
C ASP A 626 21.95 0.90 -25.48
N ALA A 627 22.22 2.20 -25.34
CA ALA A 627 21.54 3.28 -26.03
C ALA A 627 22.49 4.11 -26.91
N VAL A 628 21.98 4.56 -28.06
CA VAL A 628 22.68 5.50 -28.95
C VAL A 628 22.86 6.84 -28.22
N PRO A 629 24.04 7.48 -28.28
CA PRO A 629 24.23 8.79 -27.66
C PRO A 629 23.29 9.83 -28.29
N SER A 630 22.75 10.73 -27.48
CA SER A 630 21.94 11.85 -27.96
C SER A 630 22.76 12.94 -28.66
N TRP A 631 24.09 12.91 -28.48
CA TRP A 631 25.02 13.87 -29.07
C TRP A 631 25.39 13.50 -30.51
N GLN A 632 25.50 14.52 -31.36
CA GLN A 632 25.95 14.36 -32.74
C GLN A 632 27.47 14.18 -32.82
N VAL A 633 27.96 13.56 -33.89
CA VAL A 633 29.40 13.44 -34.16
C VAL A 633 30.01 14.84 -34.28
N GLY A 634 31.17 15.05 -33.66
CA GLY A 634 31.85 16.34 -33.58
C GLY A 634 31.44 17.23 -32.41
N THR A 635 30.42 16.84 -31.62
CA THR A 635 30.02 17.60 -30.43
C THR A 635 31.16 17.63 -29.42
N GLU A 636 31.46 18.81 -28.86
CA GLU A 636 32.40 18.98 -27.75
C GLU A 636 31.67 18.86 -26.41
N LEU A 637 32.20 18.02 -25.52
CA LEU A 637 31.65 17.75 -24.20
C LEU A 637 32.69 17.96 -23.10
N PRO A 638 32.31 18.37 -21.89
CA PRO A 638 33.21 18.31 -20.74
C PRO A 638 33.57 16.83 -20.46
N VAL A 639 34.81 16.58 -20.03
CA VAL A 639 35.31 15.21 -19.75
C VAL A 639 34.44 14.48 -18.71
N THR A 640 33.84 15.22 -17.78
CA THR A 640 32.90 14.68 -16.79
C THR A 640 31.65 14.07 -17.43
N ALA A 641 31.13 14.65 -18.51
CA ALA A 641 29.97 14.11 -19.24
C ALA A 641 30.31 12.80 -19.97
N VAL A 642 31.55 12.64 -20.46
CA VAL A 642 32.04 11.35 -20.98
C VAL A 642 32.01 10.29 -19.88
N GLY A 643 32.45 10.68 -18.68
CA GLY A 643 32.42 9.88 -17.46
C GLY A 643 31.06 9.24 -17.17
N ALA A 644 29.99 10.01 -17.37
CA ALA A 644 28.61 9.61 -17.09
C ALA A 644 27.96 8.77 -18.20
N PHE A 645 28.55 8.67 -19.40
CA PHE A 645 27.98 7.94 -20.52
C PHE A 645 28.47 6.49 -20.57
N GLY A 646 27.56 5.55 -20.31
CA GLY A 646 27.81 4.11 -20.45
C GLY A 646 28.96 3.59 -19.57
N THR A 647 29.61 2.52 -20.02
CA THR A 647 30.76 1.91 -19.36
C THR A 647 31.99 2.04 -20.24
N GLU A 648 33.13 2.42 -19.64
CA GLU A 648 34.40 2.44 -20.38
C GLU A 648 34.81 1.02 -20.79
N VAL A 649 35.23 0.86 -22.04
CA VAL A 649 35.81 -0.38 -22.53
C VAL A 649 37.29 -0.38 -22.16
N ALA A 650 37.60 -1.01 -21.03
CA ALA A 650 38.97 -1.09 -20.53
C ALA A 650 39.81 -2.13 -21.28
N GLY A 651 41.09 -1.83 -21.46
CA GLY A 651 42.11 -2.76 -21.93
C GLY A 651 43.34 -2.05 -22.48
N ALA A 652 44.38 -2.83 -22.80
CA ALA A 652 45.61 -2.28 -23.36
C ALA A 652 45.39 -1.91 -24.83
N VAL A 653 45.66 -0.65 -25.17
CA VAL A 653 45.64 -0.18 -26.56
C VAL A 653 47.03 -0.38 -27.15
N VAL A 654 47.13 -1.20 -28.19
CA VAL A 654 48.35 -1.38 -28.98
C VAL A 654 48.23 -0.54 -30.24
N THR A 655 49.26 0.26 -30.54
CA THR A 655 49.30 1.07 -31.76
C THR A 655 50.28 0.46 -32.75
N THR A 656 49.81 0.09 -33.93
CA THR A 656 50.62 -0.53 -35.00
C THR A 656 50.09 -0.06 -36.35
N ASP A 657 50.97 0.23 -37.32
CA ASP A 657 50.62 0.63 -38.70
C ASP A 657 49.51 1.71 -38.81
N ASN A 658 49.64 2.78 -38.03
CA ASN A 658 48.68 3.90 -37.99
C ASN A 658 47.23 3.48 -37.63
N ARG A 659 47.09 2.42 -36.84
CA ARG A 659 45.84 2.02 -36.18
C ARG A 659 46.08 1.75 -34.69
N CYS A 660 45.15 2.20 -33.86
CA CYS A 660 45.01 1.73 -32.49
C CYS A 660 44.11 0.50 -32.49
N VAL A 661 44.50 -0.54 -31.75
CA VAL A 661 43.74 -1.78 -31.57
C VAL A 661 43.59 -2.06 -30.08
N LEU A 662 42.36 -2.36 -29.68
CA LEU A 662 41.98 -2.78 -28.34
C LEU A 662 41.23 -4.10 -28.45
N GLU A 663 41.78 -5.15 -27.85
CA GLU A 663 41.07 -6.43 -27.69
C GLU A 663 40.65 -6.59 -26.24
N THR A 664 39.38 -6.88 -26.01
CA THR A 664 38.83 -6.93 -24.64
C THR A 664 37.61 -7.84 -24.55
N GLU A 665 37.27 -8.23 -23.33
CA GLU A 665 36.05 -8.97 -23.01
C GLU A 665 34.88 -8.01 -22.80
N VAL A 666 33.74 -8.37 -23.37
CA VAL A 666 32.49 -7.62 -23.25
C VAL A 666 31.33 -8.57 -22.94
N PRO A 667 30.30 -8.12 -22.20
CA PRO A 667 29.04 -8.86 -22.11
C PRO A 667 28.41 -9.17 -23.46
N ALA A 668 27.62 -10.26 -23.51
CA ALA A 668 26.73 -10.53 -24.64
C ALA A 668 25.60 -9.49 -24.70
N GLY A 669 25.10 -9.25 -25.91
CA GLY A 669 24.05 -8.27 -26.18
C GLY A 669 24.38 -7.38 -27.37
N PHE A 670 23.44 -6.49 -27.72
CA PHE A 670 23.69 -5.40 -28.66
C PHE A 670 24.16 -4.18 -27.89
N HIS A 671 25.34 -3.70 -28.26
CA HIS A 671 25.93 -2.52 -27.65
C HIS A 671 26.36 -1.50 -28.69
N VAL A 672 26.26 -0.24 -28.32
CA VAL A 672 26.77 0.91 -29.06
C VAL A 672 28.10 1.32 -28.46
N TYR A 673 29.14 1.31 -29.28
CA TYR A 673 30.49 1.74 -28.95
C TYR A 673 30.72 3.14 -29.49
N VAL A 674 31.09 4.06 -28.61
CA VAL A 674 31.29 5.48 -28.93
C VAL A 674 32.72 5.88 -28.59
N PRO A 675 33.50 6.38 -29.57
CA PRO A 675 34.83 6.89 -29.31
C PRO A 675 34.76 8.36 -28.88
N PHE A 676 35.44 8.70 -27.78
CA PHE A 676 35.58 10.06 -27.28
C PHE A 676 37.05 10.48 -27.37
N ALA A 677 37.35 11.45 -28.23
CA ALA A 677 38.70 11.98 -28.40
C ALA A 677 38.91 13.15 -27.44
N ILE A 678 39.81 13.00 -26.46
CA ILE A 678 40.02 13.92 -25.36
C ILE A 678 41.22 14.83 -25.66
N GLY A 679 40.97 16.13 -25.76
CA GLY A 679 41.99 17.15 -26.05
C GLY A 679 41.48 18.58 -25.80
N GLY A 680 42.40 19.54 -25.69
CA GLY A 680 42.06 20.97 -25.53
C GLY A 680 41.12 21.25 -24.35
N ASN A 681 39.86 21.53 -24.70
CA ASN A 681 38.77 22.00 -23.83
C ASN A 681 37.77 20.91 -23.42
N GLY A 682 37.98 19.65 -23.78
CA GLY A 682 37.02 18.59 -23.48
C GLY A 682 37.22 17.31 -24.27
N ALA A 683 36.12 16.65 -24.59
CA ALA A 683 36.09 15.45 -25.40
C ALA A 683 35.18 15.65 -26.61
N VAL A 684 35.68 15.25 -27.79
CA VAL A 684 34.92 15.29 -29.03
C VAL A 684 34.27 13.93 -29.27
N VAL A 685 32.96 13.93 -29.49
CA VAL A 685 32.19 12.74 -29.80
C VAL A 685 32.54 12.25 -31.21
N GLY A 686 33.02 11.01 -31.34
CA GLY A 686 33.25 10.38 -32.64
C GLY A 686 32.06 9.55 -33.13
N ARG A 687 32.17 8.97 -34.32
CA ARG A 687 31.13 8.14 -34.93
C ARG A 687 31.00 6.83 -34.15
N HIS A 688 29.78 6.56 -33.67
CA HIS A 688 29.47 5.35 -32.94
C HIS A 688 29.28 4.16 -33.88
N VAL A 689 29.55 2.96 -33.36
CA VAL A 689 29.35 1.67 -34.04
C VAL A 689 28.49 0.79 -33.17
N ALA A 690 27.48 0.16 -33.76
CA ALA A 690 26.67 -0.82 -33.09
C ALA A 690 27.14 -2.23 -33.40
N GLN A 691 27.35 -3.05 -32.39
CA GLN A 691 27.78 -4.44 -32.53
C GLN A 691 27.00 -5.35 -31.59
N GLY A 692 26.46 -6.43 -32.14
CA GLY A 692 25.80 -7.49 -31.37
C GLY A 692 26.70 -8.69 -31.13
N LEU A 693 26.63 -9.27 -29.93
CA LEU A 693 27.23 -10.56 -29.59
C LEU A 693 26.16 -11.45 -28.96
N ALA A 694 25.84 -12.60 -29.57
CA ALA A 694 24.89 -13.55 -29.01
C ALA A 694 25.62 -14.65 -28.22
N ALA A 695 25.15 -14.92 -27.01
CA ALA A 695 25.67 -16.02 -26.20
C ALA A 695 25.20 -17.37 -26.75
N PRO A 696 26.07 -18.41 -26.81
CA PRO A 696 25.67 -19.74 -27.26
C PRO A 696 24.71 -20.40 -26.26
N MET A 697 23.84 -21.30 -26.74
CA MET A 697 22.94 -22.06 -25.86
C MET A 697 23.75 -22.90 -24.85
N ARG A 698 23.15 -23.21 -23.70
CA ARG A 698 23.80 -24.05 -22.68
C ARG A 698 23.13 -25.41 -22.60
N GLN A 699 23.89 -26.44 -22.21
CA GLN A 699 23.37 -27.80 -21.95
C GLN A 699 22.53 -28.36 -23.11
N LEU A 700 23.01 -28.21 -24.35
CA LEU A 700 22.35 -28.81 -25.50
C LEU A 700 22.34 -30.34 -25.35
N ARG A 701 21.16 -30.94 -25.50
CA ARG A 701 20.93 -32.39 -25.44
C ARG A 701 20.00 -32.79 -26.57
N ALA A 702 20.21 -34.00 -27.09
CA ALA A 702 19.33 -34.61 -28.07
C ALA A 702 18.83 -35.95 -27.53
N GLU A 703 17.52 -36.14 -27.57
CA GLU A 703 16.87 -37.40 -27.18
C GLU A 703 16.01 -37.91 -28.34
N ARG A 704 16.21 -39.17 -28.74
CA ARG A 704 15.43 -39.80 -29.81
C ARG A 704 14.22 -40.52 -29.22
N LEU A 705 13.03 -40.15 -29.66
CA LEU A 705 11.74 -40.74 -29.32
C LEU A 705 11.13 -41.37 -30.58
N GLY A 706 11.61 -42.57 -30.92
CA GLY A 706 11.24 -43.26 -32.16
C GLY A 706 11.65 -42.46 -33.40
N ASP A 707 10.65 -41.95 -34.11
CA ASP A 707 10.80 -41.27 -35.39
C ASP A 707 11.21 -39.80 -35.26
N ARG A 708 11.05 -39.23 -34.05
CA ARG A 708 11.34 -37.84 -33.75
C ARG A 708 12.51 -37.69 -32.81
N VAL A 709 13.21 -36.57 -32.94
CA VAL A 709 14.28 -36.17 -32.01
C VAL A 709 13.83 -34.90 -31.31
N VAL A 710 13.90 -34.91 -29.99
CA VAL A 710 13.63 -33.73 -29.17
C VAL A 710 14.96 -33.18 -28.69
N LEU A 711 15.22 -31.93 -29.08
CA LEU A 711 16.36 -31.18 -28.59
C LEU A 711 15.95 -30.37 -27.38
N SER A 712 16.80 -30.37 -26.36
CA SER A 712 16.65 -29.51 -25.19
C SER A 712 17.92 -28.70 -24.91
N TRP A 713 17.74 -27.47 -24.44
CA TRP A 713 18.82 -26.58 -24.06
C TRP A 713 18.34 -25.51 -23.08
N VAL A 714 19.29 -24.83 -22.45
CA VAL A 714 19.07 -23.69 -21.58
C VAL A 714 19.38 -22.42 -22.35
N TRP A 715 18.36 -21.56 -22.49
CA TRP A 715 18.46 -20.26 -23.14
C TRP A 715 19.36 -19.31 -22.33
N PRO A 716 20.32 -18.62 -22.97
CA PRO A 716 21.02 -17.48 -22.39
C PRO A 716 20.09 -16.29 -22.16
N ASP A 717 20.51 -15.37 -21.32
CA ASP A 717 19.77 -14.13 -21.06
C ASP A 717 19.78 -13.24 -22.32
N GLY A 718 18.65 -12.61 -22.62
CA GLY A 718 18.49 -11.75 -23.80
C GLY A 718 18.38 -12.46 -25.16
N VAL A 719 18.46 -13.79 -25.20
CA VAL A 719 18.27 -14.58 -26.43
C VAL A 719 16.82 -15.07 -26.52
N GLY A 720 16.18 -14.79 -27.66
CA GLY A 720 14.78 -15.15 -27.93
C GLY A 720 14.56 -16.12 -29.10
N ILE A 721 15.59 -16.35 -29.93
CA ILE A 721 15.49 -17.19 -31.13
C ILE A 721 16.68 -18.16 -31.19
N ALA A 722 16.40 -19.40 -31.62
CA ALA A 722 17.40 -20.39 -31.96
C ALA A 722 17.24 -20.78 -33.43
N GLU A 723 18.35 -20.85 -34.15
CA GLU A 723 18.42 -21.41 -35.50
C GLU A 723 19.02 -22.82 -35.39
N VAL A 724 18.26 -23.82 -35.81
CA VAL A 724 18.62 -25.24 -35.69
C VAL A 724 18.76 -25.81 -37.08
N THR A 725 19.89 -26.44 -37.35
CA THR A 725 20.22 -27.05 -38.63
C THR A 725 20.54 -28.53 -38.44
N TRP A 726 19.95 -29.40 -39.26
CA TRP A 726 20.12 -30.86 -39.17
C TRP A 726 19.99 -31.52 -40.55
N GLN A 727 20.32 -32.80 -40.65
CA GLN A 727 20.04 -33.61 -41.84
C GLN A 727 18.70 -34.36 -41.68
N ALA A 728 17.76 -34.10 -42.58
CA ALA A 728 16.47 -34.77 -42.61
C ALA A 728 16.56 -36.15 -43.28
N ASP A 729 15.47 -36.91 -43.19
CA ASP A 729 15.37 -38.22 -43.86
C ASP A 729 15.52 -38.05 -45.39
N GLY A 730 16.41 -38.83 -46.01
CA GLY A 730 16.85 -38.64 -47.40
C GLY A 730 18.08 -37.75 -47.60
N GLY A 731 18.71 -37.25 -46.52
CA GLY A 731 20.03 -36.60 -46.56
C GLY A 731 20.05 -35.10 -46.86
N ALA A 732 18.89 -34.47 -47.05
CA ALA A 732 18.79 -33.02 -47.25
C ALA A 732 19.06 -32.26 -45.95
N GLN A 733 19.90 -31.22 -46.00
CA GLN A 733 20.11 -30.31 -44.87
C GLN A 733 18.87 -29.40 -44.72
N GLN A 734 18.29 -29.39 -43.53
CA GLN A 734 17.16 -28.55 -43.15
C GLN A 734 17.58 -27.56 -42.08
N THR A 735 16.97 -26.37 -42.11
CA THR A 735 17.15 -25.33 -41.09
C THR A 735 15.80 -24.82 -40.64
N THR A 736 15.60 -24.69 -39.33
CA THR A 736 14.41 -24.10 -38.73
C THR A 736 14.79 -23.04 -37.71
N ARG A 737 13.90 -22.05 -37.53
CA ARG A 737 14.00 -21.07 -36.47
C ARG A 737 12.89 -21.33 -35.46
N ILE A 738 13.27 -21.45 -34.20
CA ILE A 738 12.35 -21.64 -33.09
C ILE A 738 12.49 -20.49 -32.11
N THR A 739 11.36 -19.88 -31.76
CA THR A 739 11.32 -18.85 -30.72
C THR A 739 11.30 -19.48 -29.33
N ARG A 740 11.75 -18.74 -28.32
CA ARG A 740 11.72 -19.20 -26.92
C ARG A 740 10.31 -19.59 -26.46
N ASN A 741 9.27 -18.88 -26.91
CA ASN A 741 7.87 -19.22 -26.60
C ASN A 741 7.43 -20.54 -27.26
N GLN A 742 7.75 -20.75 -28.54
CA GLN A 742 7.46 -22.02 -29.23
C GLN A 742 8.18 -23.20 -28.57
N TYR A 743 9.47 -23.00 -28.23
CA TYR A 743 10.27 -24.01 -27.54
C TYR A 743 9.63 -24.48 -26.21
N PHE A 744 9.11 -23.54 -25.39
CA PHE A 744 8.43 -23.90 -24.14
C PHE A 744 7.06 -24.53 -24.38
N ALA A 745 6.29 -24.05 -25.36
CA ALA A 745 4.99 -24.62 -25.71
C ALA A 745 5.10 -26.08 -26.18
N GLU A 746 6.17 -26.42 -26.89
CA GLU A 746 6.39 -27.75 -27.46
C GLU A 746 7.28 -28.66 -26.58
N SER A 747 7.71 -28.16 -25.41
CA SER A 747 8.61 -28.87 -24.49
C SER A 747 9.93 -29.29 -25.13
N GLY A 748 10.53 -28.42 -25.94
CA GLY A 748 11.74 -28.69 -26.71
C GLY A 748 11.63 -28.27 -28.17
N CYS A 749 12.68 -28.49 -28.95
CA CYS A 749 12.63 -28.38 -30.41
C CYS A 749 12.53 -29.79 -31.02
N ARG A 750 11.46 -30.05 -31.77
CA ARG A 750 11.15 -31.37 -32.33
C ARG A 750 11.59 -31.42 -33.79
N LEU A 751 12.46 -32.37 -34.12
CA LEU A 751 13.01 -32.55 -35.46
C LEU A 751 12.64 -33.94 -36.00
N ASP A 752 12.33 -33.99 -37.29
CA ASP A 752 12.26 -35.23 -38.05
C ASP A 752 13.67 -35.53 -38.61
N VAL A 753 14.40 -36.40 -37.91
CA VAL A 753 15.77 -36.82 -38.24
C VAL A 753 15.75 -38.23 -38.80
N GLY A 754 16.44 -38.44 -39.92
CA GLY A 754 16.50 -39.73 -40.61
C GLY A 754 16.99 -40.90 -39.73
N ALA A 755 16.78 -42.12 -40.23
CA ALA A 755 17.03 -43.36 -39.48
C ALA A 755 18.49 -43.55 -39.04
N VAL A 756 19.45 -43.00 -39.79
CA VAL A 756 20.89 -43.09 -39.53
C VAL A 756 21.34 -42.19 -38.36
N GLY A 757 20.58 -41.14 -38.04
CA GLY A 757 21.02 -40.10 -37.09
C GLY A 757 21.88 -39.04 -37.78
N GLY A 758 22.79 -38.40 -37.03
CA GLY A 758 23.69 -37.36 -37.54
C GLY A 758 24.00 -36.28 -36.51
N ASP A 759 24.55 -35.15 -36.95
CA ASP A 759 24.79 -33.98 -36.11
C ASP A 759 23.70 -32.94 -36.28
N VAL A 760 23.29 -32.35 -35.16
CA VAL A 760 22.47 -31.14 -35.14
C VAL A 760 23.36 -29.96 -34.76
N ALA A 761 23.28 -28.89 -35.55
CA ALA A 761 23.89 -27.60 -35.25
C ALA A 761 22.85 -26.61 -34.69
N VAL A 762 23.15 -25.97 -33.57
CA VAL A 762 22.29 -24.96 -32.93
C VAL A 762 23.06 -23.67 -32.76
N VAL A 763 22.45 -22.57 -33.20
CA VAL A 763 22.96 -21.21 -33.06
C VAL A 763 21.92 -20.37 -32.33
N ALA A 764 22.36 -19.62 -31.32
CA ALA A 764 21.55 -18.60 -30.69
C ALA A 764 21.53 -17.34 -31.56
N VAL A 765 20.33 -16.78 -31.75
CA VAL A 765 20.11 -15.56 -32.52
C VAL A 765 19.52 -14.51 -31.60
N THR A 766 20.24 -13.40 -31.42
CA THR A 766 19.72 -12.19 -30.79
C THR A 766 19.34 -11.21 -31.88
N VAL A 767 18.13 -10.66 -31.79
CA VAL A 767 17.65 -9.60 -32.67
C VAL A 767 17.67 -8.31 -31.89
N GLY A 768 18.47 -7.35 -32.35
CA GLY A 768 18.54 -6.00 -31.81
C GLY A 768 17.97 -4.98 -32.79
N PRO A 769 17.88 -3.69 -32.38
CA PRO A 769 17.43 -2.61 -33.26
C PRO A 769 18.30 -2.42 -34.51
N LEU A 770 19.47 -3.07 -34.57
CA LEU A 770 20.52 -2.87 -35.57
C LEU A 770 20.79 -4.15 -36.39
N GLY A 771 19.97 -5.20 -36.23
CA GLY A 771 20.05 -6.45 -36.99
C GLY A 771 20.10 -7.70 -36.12
N GLU A 772 20.56 -8.80 -36.72
CA GLU A 772 20.72 -10.09 -36.04
C GLU A 772 22.19 -10.34 -35.69
N ALA A 773 22.45 -10.86 -34.50
CA ALA A 773 23.75 -11.39 -34.08
C ALA A 773 23.62 -12.89 -33.81
N ARG A 774 24.60 -13.67 -34.28
CA ARG A 774 24.66 -15.13 -34.13
C ARG A 774 25.75 -15.52 -33.13
N SER A 775 25.48 -16.54 -32.33
CA SER A 775 26.50 -17.15 -31.47
C SER A 775 27.42 -18.07 -32.28
N PRO A 776 28.54 -18.53 -31.69
CA PRO A 776 29.22 -19.73 -32.18
C PRO A 776 28.27 -20.92 -32.31
N VAL A 777 28.56 -21.82 -33.25
CA VAL A 777 27.74 -23.01 -33.54
C VAL A 777 27.99 -24.08 -32.48
N LEU A 778 26.92 -24.58 -31.86
CA LEU A 778 26.97 -25.77 -31.01
C LEU A 778 26.56 -26.99 -31.82
N ARG A 779 27.31 -28.08 -31.71
CA ARG A 779 27.00 -29.36 -32.37
C ARG A 779 26.62 -30.40 -31.32
N GLN A 780 25.57 -31.15 -31.60
CA GLN A 780 25.12 -32.26 -30.77
C GLN A 780 24.88 -33.50 -31.62
N PRO A 781 25.56 -34.62 -31.35
CA PRO A 781 25.30 -35.88 -32.03
C PRO A 781 23.93 -36.43 -31.65
N VAL A 782 23.25 -36.99 -32.64
CA VAL A 782 21.96 -37.65 -32.55
C VAL A 782 22.13 -39.11 -32.95
N PRO A 783 21.84 -40.07 -32.06
CA PRO A 783 21.97 -41.49 -32.38
C PRO A 783 21.00 -41.89 -33.50
N GLY A 784 21.36 -42.93 -34.25
CA GLY A 784 20.44 -43.59 -35.19
C GLY A 784 19.26 -44.24 -34.47
N ARG A 785 18.25 -44.69 -35.24
CA ARG A 785 17.12 -45.45 -34.69
C ARG A 785 17.60 -46.80 -34.16
N THR A 786 17.07 -47.20 -33.01
CA THR A 786 17.27 -48.55 -32.48
C THR A 786 16.44 -49.54 -33.29
N GLY A 787 17.08 -50.56 -33.85
CA GLY A 787 16.40 -51.69 -34.49
C GLY A 787 15.55 -52.48 -33.50
N ARG A 788 14.48 -53.11 -33.98
CA ARG A 788 13.65 -54.05 -33.21
C ARG A 788 13.59 -55.39 -33.90
N LEU A 789 13.90 -56.42 -33.13
CA LEU A 789 13.81 -57.81 -33.52
C LEU A 789 12.83 -58.53 -32.62
N ALA A 790 12.11 -59.48 -33.17
CA ALA A 790 11.40 -60.50 -32.42
C ALA A 790 11.87 -61.88 -32.92
N TYR A 791 11.80 -62.90 -32.08
CA TYR A 791 12.11 -64.25 -32.54
C TYR A 791 11.17 -65.30 -31.95
N THR A 792 11.02 -66.44 -32.64
CA THR A 792 10.34 -67.62 -32.12
C THR A 792 11.26 -68.84 -32.22
N VAL A 793 11.09 -69.81 -31.33
CA VAL A 793 11.84 -71.07 -31.32
C VAL A 793 10.85 -72.22 -31.43
N GLU A 794 10.84 -72.87 -32.58
CA GLU A 794 9.88 -73.91 -32.92
C GLU A 794 10.57 -75.27 -33.10
N ARG A 795 9.83 -76.36 -32.89
CA ARG A 795 10.30 -77.70 -33.27
C ARG A 795 10.08 -77.90 -34.75
N LEU A 796 10.95 -78.68 -35.40
CA LEU A 796 10.71 -79.05 -36.78
C LEU A 796 9.38 -79.81 -36.94
N PRO A 797 8.61 -79.53 -38.01
CA PRO A 797 7.35 -80.20 -38.27
C PRO A 797 7.54 -81.66 -38.69
N GLY A 798 6.69 -82.56 -38.17
CA GLY A 798 6.63 -83.98 -38.56
C GLY A 798 6.77 -84.98 -37.40
N LEU A 799 5.98 -86.07 -37.43
CA LEU A 799 5.92 -87.08 -36.37
C LEU A 799 7.27 -87.76 -36.07
N ARG A 800 8.13 -87.97 -37.08
CA ARG A 800 9.48 -88.54 -36.93
C ARG A 800 10.49 -87.60 -36.27
N GLN A 801 10.24 -86.29 -36.30
CA GLN A 801 11.17 -85.27 -35.81
C GLN A 801 10.84 -84.76 -34.40
N ARG A 802 9.81 -85.32 -33.76
CA ARG A 802 9.37 -84.96 -32.40
C ARG A 802 10.44 -85.22 -31.33
N TRP A 803 11.42 -86.07 -31.64
CA TRP A 803 12.54 -86.45 -30.76
C TRP A 803 13.87 -85.82 -31.23
N SER A 804 13.83 -84.99 -32.28
CA SER A 804 15.00 -84.31 -32.82
C SER A 804 15.53 -83.25 -31.85
N PRO A 805 16.86 -83.16 -31.67
CA PRO A 805 17.47 -82.05 -30.94
C PRO A 805 17.40 -80.72 -31.71
N GLN A 806 17.05 -80.73 -33.00
CA GLN A 806 17.03 -79.53 -33.82
C GLN A 806 15.83 -78.62 -33.48
N ARG A 807 16.06 -77.31 -33.55
CA ARG A 807 15.01 -76.27 -33.46
C ARG A 807 15.14 -75.29 -34.61
N VAL A 808 14.01 -74.71 -35.01
CA VAL A 808 13.96 -73.61 -35.99
C VAL A 808 13.82 -72.31 -35.21
N LEU A 809 14.80 -71.43 -35.35
CA LEU A 809 14.78 -70.06 -34.88
C LEU A 809 14.27 -69.17 -36.02
N ARG A 810 13.12 -68.53 -35.83
CA ARG A 810 12.62 -67.51 -36.77
C ARG A 810 12.88 -66.14 -36.19
N VAL A 811 13.69 -65.32 -36.85
CA VAL A 811 13.97 -63.94 -36.45
C VAL A 811 13.23 -63.00 -37.38
N THR A 812 12.43 -62.12 -36.81
CA THR A 812 11.67 -61.10 -37.55
C THR A 812 12.21 -59.74 -37.19
N ALA A 813 12.63 -58.96 -38.19
CA ALA A 813 12.97 -57.56 -38.00
C ALA A 813 11.72 -56.69 -38.13
N GLU A 814 11.24 -56.13 -37.02
CA GLU A 814 10.13 -55.19 -37.03
C GLU A 814 10.54 -53.84 -37.66
N THR A 815 11.84 -53.52 -37.60
CA THR A 815 12.45 -52.36 -38.26
C THR A 815 13.80 -52.76 -38.83
N ALA A 816 14.18 -52.20 -39.97
CA ALA A 816 15.46 -52.49 -40.60
C ALA A 816 16.63 -52.24 -39.64
N CYS A 817 17.51 -53.21 -39.49
CA CYS A 817 18.64 -53.12 -38.58
C CYS A 817 19.80 -54.02 -39.00
N HIS A 818 20.99 -53.57 -38.60
CA HIS A 818 22.22 -54.34 -38.66
C HIS A 818 22.47 -55.02 -37.31
N ILE A 819 22.91 -56.27 -37.32
CA ILE A 819 23.22 -57.05 -36.12
C ILE A 819 24.63 -57.61 -36.25
N ASP A 820 25.54 -57.11 -35.41
CA ASP A 820 26.93 -57.56 -35.39
C ASP A 820 27.00 -59.07 -35.06
N HIS A 821 26.37 -59.50 -33.96
CA HIS A 821 26.23 -60.91 -33.60
C HIS A 821 24.85 -61.23 -33.00
N LEU A 822 24.19 -62.26 -33.55
CA LEU A 822 23.02 -62.91 -32.94
C LEU A 822 23.45 -64.24 -32.32
N VAL A 823 23.33 -64.37 -31.00
CA VAL A 823 23.82 -65.50 -30.23
C VAL A 823 22.66 -66.25 -29.58
N VAL A 824 22.58 -67.56 -29.81
CA VAL A 824 21.62 -68.44 -29.15
C VAL A 824 22.31 -69.13 -27.99
N VAL A 825 21.69 -69.06 -26.82
CA VAL A 825 22.24 -69.62 -25.59
C VAL A 825 21.25 -70.59 -24.97
N ALA A 826 21.75 -71.75 -24.52
CA ALA A 826 20.98 -72.69 -23.73
C ALA A 826 21.51 -72.79 -22.30
N ARG A 827 20.62 -72.99 -21.32
CA ARG A 827 21.00 -73.14 -19.92
C ARG A 827 20.18 -74.24 -19.24
N GLN A 828 20.87 -75.21 -18.61
CA GLN A 828 20.21 -76.24 -17.80
C GLN A 828 19.69 -75.69 -16.47
N GLY A 829 18.56 -76.23 -16.01
CA GLY A 829 17.97 -75.92 -14.71
C GLY A 829 16.74 -75.02 -14.78
N GLN A 830 16.27 -74.57 -13.61
CA GLN A 830 15.03 -73.82 -13.48
C GLN A 830 15.15 -72.32 -13.81
N VAL A 831 16.38 -71.80 -13.98
CA VAL A 831 16.64 -70.36 -14.10
C VAL A 831 16.93 -69.98 -15.55
N MET A 832 16.14 -69.06 -16.10
CA MET A 832 16.32 -68.50 -17.44
C MET A 832 17.59 -67.63 -17.51
N PRO A 833 18.43 -67.72 -18.56
CA PRO A 833 19.57 -66.84 -18.74
C PRO A 833 19.11 -65.40 -19.03
N LEU A 834 19.69 -64.42 -18.33
CA LEU A 834 19.42 -62.99 -18.50
C LEU A 834 20.42 -62.29 -19.43
N ARG A 835 21.58 -62.92 -19.68
CA ARG A 835 22.64 -62.47 -20.60
C ARG A 835 23.33 -63.69 -21.21
N ALA A 836 23.96 -63.51 -22.38
CA ALA A 836 24.56 -64.61 -23.13
C ALA A 836 25.57 -65.44 -22.30
N ALA A 837 26.42 -64.77 -21.50
CA ALA A 837 27.42 -65.42 -20.64
C ALA A 837 26.87 -66.33 -19.51
N GLN A 838 25.54 -66.41 -19.29
CA GLN A 838 24.93 -67.23 -18.23
C GLN A 838 24.53 -68.64 -18.67
N GLY A 839 24.73 -69.00 -19.94
CA GLY A 839 24.51 -70.34 -20.45
C GLY A 839 25.61 -70.77 -21.41
N GLU A 840 25.38 -71.90 -22.07
CA GLU A 840 26.22 -72.42 -23.13
C GLU A 840 25.78 -71.85 -24.47
N GLU A 841 26.70 -71.25 -25.23
CA GLU A 841 26.44 -70.76 -26.58
C GLU A 841 26.19 -71.95 -27.53
N ILE A 842 25.01 -71.99 -28.12
CA ILE A 842 24.60 -73.03 -29.07
C ILE A 842 25.01 -72.66 -30.49
N HIS A 843 24.79 -71.41 -30.86
CA HIS A 843 25.15 -70.91 -32.18
C HIS A 843 25.31 -69.39 -32.18
N ARG A 844 26.12 -68.88 -33.11
CA ARG A 844 26.34 -67.46 -33.34
C ARG A 844 26.31 -67.17 -34.84
N TRP A 845 25.47 -66.23 -35.24
CA TRP A 845 25.53 -65.62 -36.57
C TRP A 845 26.11 -64.23 -36.43
N SER A 846 26.90 -63.82 -37.42
CA SER A 846 27.52 -62.49 -37.47
C SER A 846 27.06 -61.72 -38.68
N ASP A 847 27.13 -60.39 -38.59
CA ASP A 847 26.96 -59.47 -39.72
C ASP A 847 25.62 -59.64 -40.45
N LEU A 848 24.53 -59.63 -39.69
CA LEU A 848 23.18 -59.81 -40.23
C LEU A 848 22.52 -58.46 -40.52
N ASP A 849 22.34 -58.16 -41.80
CA ASP A 849 21.41 -57.12 -42.26
C ASP A 849 20.01 -57.71 -42.44
N LEU A 850 19.03 -57.14 -41.76
CA LEU A 850 17.61 -57.48 -41.92
C LEU A 850 16.81 -56.24 -42.32
N GLY A 851 16.02 -56.36 -43.38
CA GLY A 851 15.07 -55.33 -43.81
C GLY A 851 13.85 -55.25 -42.90
N THR A 852 13.11 -54.14 -42.98
CA THR A 852 11.84 -53.96 -42.25
C THR A 852 10.83 -55.03 -42.68
N GLY A 853 10.32 -55.82 -41.73
CA GLY A 853 9.39 -56.92 -41.96
C GLY A 853 10.04 -58.22 -42.45
N GLU A 854 11.37 -58.26 -42.62
CA GLU A 854 12.07 -59.46 -43.07
C GLU A 854 12.02 -60.55 -41.98
N VAL A 855 11.67 -61.77 -42.37
CA VAL A 855 11.73 -62.96 -41.52
C VAL A 855 12.84 -63.86 -42.04
N ARG A 856 13.83 -64.15 -41.19
CA ARG A 856 14.94 -65.05 -41.49
C ARG A 856 14.88 -66.28 -40.59
N GLU A 857 14.89 -67.46 -41.20
CA GLU A 857 14.86 -68.73 -40.49
C GLU A 857 16.27 -69.30 -40.35
N PHE A 858 16.59 -69.78 -39.16
CA PHE A 858 17.84 -70.48 -38.85
C PHE A 858 17.53 -71.81 -38.18
N THR A 859 18.37 -72.82 -38.42
CA THR A 859 18.27 -74.11 -37.73
C THR A 859 19.40 -74.20 -36.71
N ILE A 860 19.06 -74.59 -35.48
CA ILE A 860 20.02 -74.81 -34.39
C ILE A 860 19.94 -76.25 -33.89
N ASP A 861 21.10 -76.80 -33.53
CA ASP A 861 21.24 -78.13 -32.98
C ASP A 861 21.48 -78.07 -31.47
N LEU A 862 20.55 -78.58 -30.67
CA LEU A 862 20.73 -78.61 -29.21
C LEU A 862 21.61 -79.80 -28.80
N PRO A 863 22.57 -79.63 -27.88
CA PRO A 863 23.39 -80.73 -27.42
C PRO A 863 22.56 -81.84 -26.75
N ALA A 864 22.84 -83.10 -27.09
CA ALA A 864 22.11 -84.26 -26.56
C ALA A 864 22.23 -84.42 -25.02
N ALA A 865 23.21 -83.75 -24.40
CA ALA A 865 23.48 -83.80 -22.96
C ALA A 865 22.54 -82.94 -22.08
N PHE A 866 21.67 -82.10 -22.68
CA PHE A 866 20.74 -81.25 -21.92
C PHE A 866 19.61 -82.07 -21.26
N ARG A 867 19.65 -82.18 -19.93
CA ARG A 867 18.55 -82.75 -19.14
C ARG A 867 17.48 -81.70 -18.86
N ARG A 868 16.20 -82.10 -18.95
CA ARG A 868 15.07 -81.21 -18.66
C ARG A 868 14.97 -80.91 -17.15
N PRO A 869 14.57 -79.69 -16.76
CA PRO A 869 14.24 -78.56 -17.63
C PRO A 869 15.48 -77.76 -18.06
N TYR A 870 15.42 -77.17 -19.25
CA TYR A 870 16.42 -76.21 -19.73
C TYR A 870 15.77 -75.08 -20.53
N TRP A 871 16.50 -73.97 -20.70
CA TRP A 871 16.05 -72.76 -21.39
C TRP A 871 16.84 -72.53 -22.67
N ILE A 872 16.21 -71.98 -23.71
CA ILE A 872 16.85 -71.53 -24.95
C ILE A 872 16.46 -70.07 -25.14
N ARG A 873 17.43 -69.17 -25.31
CA ARG A 873 17.18 -67.72 -25.48
C ARG A 873 18.19 -67.09 -26.44
N CYS A 874 17.77 -66.08 -27.19
CA CYS A 874 18.63 -65.35 -28.11
C CYS A 874 19.09 -64.03 -27.49
N PHE A 875 20.28 -63.58 -27.88
CA PHE A 875 20.89 -62.32 -27.45
C PHE A 875 21.57 -61.64 -28.64
N VAL A 876 21.66 -60.32 -28.61
CA VAL A 876 22.48 -59.53 -29.54
C VAL A 876 23.76 -59.10 -28.83
N GLU A 877 24.91 -59.31 -29.45
CA GLU A 877 26.23 -58.91 -28.95
C GLU A 877 26.98 -58.04 -29.98
N PRO A 878 27.46 -56.83 -29.63
CA PRO A 878 27.16 -56.09 -28.40
C PRO A 878 25.67 -55.65 -28.38
N PRO A 879 25.06 -55.42 -27.20
CA PRO A 879 23.63 -55.12 -27.07
C PRO A 879 23.25 -53.69 -27.52
N GLN A 880 24.06 -53.04 -28.37
CA GLN A 880 23.88 -51.65 -28.77
C GLN A 880 23.09 -51.56 -30.09
N GLY A 881 22.21 -50.57 -30.18
CA GLY A 881 21.54 -50.25 -31.45
C GLY A 881 20.39 -51.17 -31.87
N VAL A 882 20.15 -52.30 -31.17
CA VAL A 882 19.05 -53.22 -31.48
C VAL A 882 18.41 -53.77 -30.20
N THR A 883 17.08 -53.84 -30.17
CA THR A 883 16.29 -54.45 -29.08
C THR A 883 15.72 -55.77 -29.58
N LEU A 884 15.92 -56.85 -28.83
CA LEU A 884 15.41 -58.18 -29.14
C LEU A 884 14.27 -58.56 -28.18
N THR A 885 13.10 -58.87 -28.74
CA THR A 885 11.89 -59.25 -28.01
C THR A 885 11.83 -60.78 -27.91
N ASP A 886 11.75 -61.27 -26.67
CA ASP A 886 11.61 -62.69 -26.40
C ASP A 886 10.19 -63.20 -26.71
N PRO A 887 10.05 -64.43 -27.23
CA PRO A 887 8.76 -65.10 -27.35
C PRO A 887 8.19 -65.53 -25.97
N PRO A 888 6.93 -66.00 -25.92
CA PRO A 888 6.33 -66.55 -24.70
C PRO A 888 7.18 -67.65 -24.03
N ILE A 889 7.10 -67.73 -22.69
CA ILE A 889 7.95 -68.59 -21.84
C ILE A 889 7.88 -70.08 -22.22
N ASP A 890 6.73 -70.55 -22.68
CA ASP A 890 6.50 -71.94 -23.11
C ASP A 890 7.29 -72.32 -24.38
N GLN A 891 7.72 -71.33 -25.17
CA GLN A 891 8.62 -71.53 -26.31
C GLN A 891 10.10 -71.49 -25.91
N LEU A 892 10.41 -70.87 -24.77
CA LEU A 892 11.78 -70.72 -24.25
C LEU A 892 12.19 -71.86 -23.30
N LYS A 893 11.22 -72.52 -22.63
CA LYS A 893 11.46 -73.59 -21.65
C LYS A 893 11.12 -74.98 -22.22
N VAL A 894 12.05 -75.93 -22.10
CA VAL A 894 11.91 -77.31 -22.64
C VAL A 894 11.94 -78.38 -21.57
#